data_AF-A0AAU9RF64-F1
#
_entry.id   AF-A0AAU9RF64-F1
#
_cell.length_a   1.000
_cell.length_b   1.000
_cell.length_c   1.000
_cell.angle_alpha   90.00
_cell.angle_beta   90.00
_cell.angle_gamma   90.00
#
_symmetry.space_group_name_H-M   'P 1'
#
loop_
_entity.id
_entity.type
_entity.pdbx_description
1 polymer ?
#
loop_
_entity_poly.entity_id
_entity_poly.type
_entity_poly.pdbx_seq_one_letter_code
_entity_poly.pdbx_strand_id
1 'polypeptide(L)'
;MRCYYSLSVLVSLLLMLILASKVVTLSSSCQNESCGNVKIPYPFGIQQGCYLNEWYRIECRNATLPFLFKMGMEVVDISLPGEGYISYSATSSFGSIRVRNPMTSVGCSRDGKETGSVLNLTGSPFFFGRGNSLVAAGCNSKASLTNIEPRTVGCELNCTASKETSLRRSVPFLDKTGCSSDALPYTDEWVNCTNKELEGERSCDGNGCCSAVLSDDDAHQVIGVSIEDFDYGISTSRGCRVAFLTDEVYTLSNATKPQSFFAEGYATVTIGWAIQTNALSFLNSLSCKSRKEYHNFTKGIRHRTSCLCNNITISGTSYANCGCNRGYTGNPYLFNGCQDVNECQRDSDGRRLAWDCTESDACVNRVGHYHCVRTVTILIGVGAGFGILALAGGIWFLRKYIKKRKVTQRKKKFFKRNGGLLLEQQLNTREGNVEKTRIFSSRELEKATENFSESRILGQGGQGTVYKGMLVDGRTVAVKKSKAVDEDKLEEFINEVVILSQINHRHVVKLLGCCLETEVPILVYEFIPNGEKPVITLPDSQEIRGLADHFRAAMKENKFFDIMDARIRDACKPEQVVAVAKLAMRCLNSKGKKRPNTRQVFSELENISSSQEDSLVEIEIEDGDDEEEEGMNMIHIADAPTIGVTAPAFSVVASSSSSDVKPLLPRSTW
;
A
#
# COMPACT_ATOMS: atom_id res chain seq x y z
N MET A 1 -21.26 28.45 60.35
CA MET A 1 -21.31 27.14 59.65
C MET A 1 -20.24 26.97 58.55
N ARG A 2 -19.81 28.02 57.82
CA ARG A 2 -18.79 27.88 56.76
C ARG A 2 -17.36 27.55 57.26
N CYS A 3 -16.94 28.03 58.43
CA CYS A 3 -15.63 27.68 58.99
C CYS A 3 -15.52 26.22 59.46
N TYR A 4 -16.61 25.62 59.93
CA TYR A 4 -16.61 24.24 60.42
C TYR A 4 -16.43 23.22 59.29
N TYR A 5 -17.04 23.48 58.13
CA TYR A 5 -16.83 22.67 56.93
C TYR A 5 -15.40 22.80 56.38
N SER A 6 -14.82 24.00 56.38
CA SER A 6 -13.45 24.18 55.90
C SER A 6 -12.42 23.50 56.82
N LEU A 7 -12.63 23.56 58.14
CA LEU A 7 -11.77 22.87 59.11
C LEU A 7 -11.94 21.34 59.04
N SER A 8 -13.15 20.82 58.85
CA SER A 8 -13.43 19.39 58.67
C SER A 8 -12.80 18.81 57.38
N VAL A 9 -12.80 19.59 56.30
CA VAL A 9 -12.15 19.21 55.03
C VAL A 9 -10.62 19.23 55.19
N LEU A 10 -10.07 20.22 55.88
CA LEU A 10 -8.63 20.28 56.19
C LEU A 10 -8.18 19.12 57.10
N VAL A 11 -8.95 18.78 58.14
CA VAL A 11 -8.65 17.65 59.03
C VAL A 11 -8.80 16.32 58.28
N SER A 12 -9.80 16.18 57.41
CA SER A 12 -9.95 14.99 56.55
C SER A 12 -8.80 14.87 55.54
N LEU A 13 -8.36 15.98 54.94
CA LEU A 13 -7.20 16.01 54.05
C LEU A 13 -5.89 15.69 54.80
N LEU A 14 -5.73 16.20 56.02
CA LEU A 14 -4.60 15.87 56.88
C LEU A 14 -4.63 14.39 57.27
N LEU A 15 -5.80 13.83 57.61
CA LEU A 15 -5.96 12.41 57.91
C LEU A 15 -5.65 11.55 56.67
N MET A 16 -6.08 11.98 55.48
CA MET A 16 -5.78 11.30 54.22
C MET A 16 -4.29 11.40 53.87
N LEU A 17 -3.62 12.50 54.18
CA LEU A 17 -2.16 12.64 54.07
C LEU A 17 -1.43 11.74 55.07
N ILE A 18 -1.90 11.66 56.32
CA ILE A 18 -1.34 10.79 57.36
C ILE A 18 -1.57 9.30 57.01
N LEU A 19 -2.73 8.95 56.46
CA LEU A 19 -3.06 7.61 55.96
C LEU A 19 -2.27 7.26 54.69
N ALA A 20 -2.06 8.22 53.78
CA ALA A 20 -1.20 8.05 52.60
C ALA A 20 0.27 7.85 52.99
N SER A 21 0.74 8.50 54.05
CA SER A 21 2.08 8.26 54.62
C SER A 21 2.22 6.97 55.43
N LYS A 22 1.13 6.21 55.65
CA LYS A 22 1.16 4.86 56.23
C LYS A 22 1.04 3.74 55.19
N VAL A 23 0.96 4.06 53.91
CA VAL A 23 1.46 3.12 52.90
C VAL A 23 2.95 3.06 53.15
N VAL A 24 3.42 1.93 53.70
CA VAL A 24 4.84 1.61 53.79
C VAL A 24 5.36 1.60 52.36
N THR A 25 5.76 2.77 51.87
CA THR A 25 6.77 2.87 50.83
C THR A 25 7.95 2.14 51.43
N LEU A 26 8.20 0.92 50.94
CA LEU A 26 9.47 0.24 51.17
C LEU A 26 10.53 1.31 50.95
N SER A 27 11.20 1.69 52.03
CA SER A 27 12.16 2.80 52.02
C SER A 27 13.08 2.60 50.84
N SER A 28 13.35 3.65 50.06
CA SER A 28 14.34 3.64 48.97
C SER A 28 15.73 3.12 49.42
N SER A 29 15.95 2.99 50.73
CA SER A 29 17.10 2.33 51.37
C SER A 29 17.21 0.81 51.11
N CYS A 30 16.10 0.09 50.88
CA CYS A 30 16.11 -1.38 50.79
C CYS A 30 16.39 -1.95 49.39
N GLN A 31 16.41 -1.11 48.35
CA GLN A 31 16.36 -1.60 46.96
C GLN A 31 17.66 -2.23 46.45
N ASN A 32 18.78 -2.03 47.14
CA ASN A 32 20.11 -2.48 46.70
C ASN A 32 20.95 -3.01 47.88
N GLU A 33 20.36 -3.80 48.77
CA GLU A 33 21.16 -4.46 49.81
C GLU A 33 22.04 -5.56 49.20
N SER A 34 23.30 -5.57 49.61
CA SER A 34 24.28 -6.60 49.24
C SER A 34 25.18 -6.88 50.44
N CYS A 35 25.67 -8.11 50.52
CA CYS A 35 26.64 -8.53 51.51
C CYS A 35 27.76 -9.28 50.79
N GLY A 36 28.96 -8.69 50.76
CA GLY A 36 30.02 -9.14 49.87
C GLY A 36 29.57 -9.10 48.40
N ASN A 37 29.64 -10.24 47.72
CA ASN A 37 29.25 -10.39 46.31
C ASN A 37 27.80 -10.86 46.13
N VAL A 38 27.07 -11.09 47.23
CA VAL A 38 25.70 -11.61 47.17
C VAL A 38 24.71 -10.46 47.17
N LYS A 39 23.90 -10.38 46.13
CA LYS A 39 22.77 -9.46 46.05
C LYS A 39 21.62 -10.00 46.91
N ILE A 40 20.99 -9.14 47.69
CA ILE A 40 19.92 -9.54 48.62
C ILE A 40 18.60 -8.93 48.14
N PRO A 41 17.79 -9.68 47.37
CA PRO A 41 16.48 -9.22 46.93
C PRO A 41 15.41 -9.46 48.01
N TYR A 42 14.45 -8.55 48.11
CA TYR A 42 13.21 -8.78 48.87
C TYR A 42 12.53 -10.08 48.38
N PRO A 43 12.02 -10.99 49.25
CA PRO A 43 11.68 -10.81 50.67
C PRO A 43 12.84 -10.89 51.66
N PHE A 44 14.07 -11.13 51.19
CA PHE A 44 15.27 -11.11 52.03
C PHE A 44 15.79 -9.69 52.24
N GLY A 45 16.46 -9.48 53.37
CA GLY A 45 17.04 -8.18 53.71
C GLY A 45 17.90 -8.22 54.96
N ILE A 46 18.76 -7.21 55.11
CA ILE A 46 19.69 -7.00 56.23
C ILE A 46 19.06 -6.06 57.25
N GLN A 47 18.55 -4.91 56.81
CA GLN A 47 18.03 -3.88 57.70
C GLN A 47 16.59 -4.16 58.13
N GLN A 48 16.22 -3.66 59.31
CA GLN A 48 14.86 -3.73 59.81
C GLN A 48 13.90 -3.06 58.80
N GLY A 49 12.89 -3.81 58.35
CA GLY A 49 11.91 -3.35 57.36
C GLY A 49 12.28 -3.64 55.90
N CYS A 50 13.48 -4.19 55.63
CA CYS A 50 13.89 -4.65 54.30
C CYS A 50 13.71 -6.16 54.08
N TYR A 51 13.25 -6.90 55.09
CA TYR A 51 12.92 -8.31 55.00
C TYR A 51 11.47 -8.57 55.44
N LEU A 52 10.84 -9.63 54.92
CA LEU A 52 9.44 -9.93 55.20
C LEU A 52 9.19 -10.35 56.66
N ASN A 53 10.03 -11.23 57.20
CA ASN A 53 10.02 -11.66 58.60
C ASN A 53 11.39 -12.27 58.98
N GLU A 54 11.58 -12.65 60.24
CA GLU A 54 12.87 -13.14 60.75
C GLU A 54 13.44 -14.38 60.03
N TRP A 55 12.63 -15.17 59.30
CA TRP A 55 13.15 -16.27 58.47
C TRP A 55 13.89 -15.79 57.22
N TYR A 56 13.56 -14.59 56.73
CA TYR A 56 14.16 -13.98 55.54
C TYR A 56 15.25 -12.95 55.89
N ARG A 57 15.57 -12.79 57.17
CA ARG A 57 16.62 -11.88 57.61
C ARG A 57 18.00 -12.45 57.30
N ILE A 58 18.82 -11.66 56.61
CA ILE A 58 20.23 -11.94 56.35
C ILE A 58 21.10 -11.20 57.35
N GLU A 59 21.93 -11.92 58.08
CA GLU A 59 22.98 -11.37 58.93
C GLU A 59 24.28 -11.31 58.14
N CYS A 60 24.80 -10.10 57.90
CA CYS A 60 26.08 -9.91 57.21
C CYS A 60 27.23 -9.84 58.22
N ARG A 61 27.91 -10.96 58.47
CA ARG A 61 29.05 -11.04 59.40
C ARG A 61 30.31 -10.50 58.74
N ASN A 62 31.08 -9.72 59.49
CA ASN A 62 32.29 -9.05 59.01
C ASN A 62 32.07 -8.23 57.72
N ALA A 63 30.83 -7.78 57.48
CA ALA A 63 30.39 -7.07 56.28
C ALA A 63 30.53 -7.82 54.94
N THR A 64 30.96 -9.08 54.92
CA THR A 64 31.19 -9.84 53.68
C THR A 64 30.56 -11.22 53.64
N LEU A 65 30.20 -11.79 54.80
CA LEU A 65 29.70 -13.16 54.89
C LEU A 65 28.19 -13.15 55.24
N PRO A 66 27.31 -13.45 54.28
CA PRO A 66 25.87 -13.46 54.52
C PRO A 66 25.43 -14.78 55.17
N PHE A 67 24.62 -14.69 56.22
CA PHE A 67 24.04 -15.84 56.90
C PHE A 67 22.51 -15.71 56.99
N LEU A 68 21.79 -16.82 56.78
CA LEU A 68 20.38 -16.90 57.16
C LEU A 68 20.28 -16.84 58.69
N PHE A 69 19.76 -15.74 59.23
CA PHE A 69 19.86 -15.44 60.67
C PHE A 69 19.27 -16.55 61.57
N LYS A 70 18.08 -17.06 61.24
CA LYS A 70 17.41 -18.12 62.02
C LYS A 70 18.07 -19.49 61.91
N MET A 71 18.81 -19.73 60.84
CA MET A 71 19.37 -21.05 60.52
C MET A 71 20.88 -21.13 60.71
N GLY A 72 21.58 -20.00 60.81
CA GLY A 72 23.03 -19.94 60.92
C GLY A 72 23.78 -20.48 59.70
N MET A 73 23.12 -20.60 58.54
CA MET A 73 23.71 -21.12 57.30
C MET A 73 24.29 -19.99 56.46
N GLU A 74 25.50 -20.18 55.94
CA GLU A 74 26.14 -19.22 55.03
C GLU A 74 25.49 -19.27 53.64
N VAL A 75 25.14 -18.10 53.12
CA VAL A 75 24.49 -17.93 51.82
C VAL A 75 25.54 -17.69 50.74
N VAL A 76 25.41 -18.38 49.62
CA VAL A 76 26.28 -18.22 48.45
C VAL A 76 25.58 -17.39 47.39
N ASP A 77 24.29 -17.65 47.15
CA ASP A 77 23.50 -16.93 46.15
C ASP A 77 22.00 -17.00 46.47
N ILE A 78 21.23 -15.99 46.02
CA ILE A 78 19.78 -15.91 46.16
C ILE A 78 19.17 -15.62 44.79
N SER A 79 18.26 -16.49 44.35
CA SER A 79 17.56 -16.34 43.07
C SER A 79 16.05 -16.19 43.29
N LEU A 80 15.44 -15.28 42.53
CA LEU A 80 13.98 -15.08 42.53
C LEU A 80 13.29 -16.11 41.61
N PRO A 81 12.00 -16.43 41.86
CA PRO A 81 11.19 -17.24 40.95
C PRO A 81 11.21 -16.68 39.52
N GLY A 82 11.73 -17.45 38.56
CA GLY A 82 11.76 -17.07 37.14
C GLY A 82 12.98 -16.28 36.69
N GLU A 83 13.99 -16.08 37.54
CA GLU A 83 15.33 -15.66 37.09
C GLU A 83 16.03 -16.86 36.40
N GLY A 84 16.26 -16.74 35.09
CA GLY A 84 16.97 -17.76 34.30
C GLY A 84 16.07 -18.46 33.27
N TYR A 85 16.24 -18.05 32.01
CA TYR A 85 15.65 -18.61 30.79
C TYR A 85 14.11 -18.60 30.68
N ILE A 86 13.67 -18.04 29.54
CA ILE A 86 12.28 -17.95 29.09
C ILE A 86 11.77 -19.37 28.77
N SER A 87 11.40 -20.14 29.80
CA SER A 87 10.72 -21.42 29.62
C SER A 87 9.24 -21.17 29.34
N TYR A 88 8.76 -21.73 28.23
CA TYR A 88 7.37 -21.60 27.75
C TYR A 88 6.35 -22.37 28.61
N SER A 89 6.82 -23.16 29.58
CA SER A 89 5.99 -23.83 30.56
C SER A 89 6.16 -23.15 31.91
N ALA A 90 5.12 -22.46 32.36
CA ALA A 90 5.05 -21.91 33.71
C ALA A 90 4.85 -23.04 34.76
N THR A 91 5.71 -24.05 34.75
CA THR A 91 5.88 -24.96 35.87
C THR A 91 6.67 -24.20 36.94
N SER A 92 5.94 -23.46 37.77
CA SER A 92 6.26 -23.10 39.16
C SER A 92 7.73 -23.28 39.57
N SER A 93 8.64 -22.46 39.03
CA SER A 93 9.97 -22.36 39.61
C SER A 93 9.81 -21.65 40.96
N PHE A 94 10.24 -22.30 42.02
CA PHE A 94 10.39 -21.63 43.31
C PHE A 94 11.62 -20.75 43.25
N GLY A 95 11.65 -19.72 44.09
CA GLY A 95 12.90 -19.03 44.35
C GLY A 95 13.84 -20.01 45.05
N SER A 96 15.13 -19.87 44.79
CA SER A 96 16.17 -20.73 45.34
C SER A 96 17.17 -19.91 46.13
N ILE A 97 17.79 -20.54 47.12
CA ILE A 97 18.92 -20.00 47.85
C ILE A 97 19.99 -21.09 47.93
N ARG A 98 21.20 -20.75 47.49
CA ARG A 98 22.36 -21.63 47.57
C ARG A 98 23.07 -21.38 48.89
N VAL A 99 23.29 -22.44 49.67
CA VAL A 99 23.88 -22.36 51.01
C VAL A 99 25.03 -23.34 51.16
N ARG A 100 25.96 -23.05 52.08
CA ARG A 100 27.02 -24.00 52.45
C ARG A 100 26.49 -25.03 53.43
N ASN A 101 26.72 -26.29 53.11
CA ASN A 101 26.34 -27.44 53.90
C ASN A 101 27.60 -28.26 54.28
N PRO A 102 27.84 -28.57 55.57
CA PRO A 102 28.97 -29.41 55.96
C PRO A 102 28.88 -30.82 55.37
N MET A 103 30.03 -31.37 55.01
CA MET A 103 30.14 -32.72 54.45
C MET A 103 30.13 -33.80 55.55
N THR A 104 29.47 -34.93 55.28
CA THR A 104 29.53 -36.13 56.12
C THR A 104 30.83 -36.87 55.81
N SER A 105 31.59 -37.27 56.83
CA SER A 105 32.86 -37.95 56.64
C SER A 105 33.14 -39.04 57.69
N VAL A 106 33.81 -40.10 57.26
CA VAL A 106 34.24 -41.23 58.09
C VAL A 106 35.70 -41.55 57.76
N GLY A 107 36.54 -41.72 58.79
CA GLY A 107 37.95 -42.11 58.62
C GLY A 107 38.89 -41.02 58.09
N CYS A 108 38.43 -39.77 57.94
CA CYS A 108 39.24 -38.66 57.41
C CYS A 108 39.98 -37.84 58.48
N SER A 109 39.47 -37.79 59.71
CA SER A 109 40.09 -37.06 60.84
C SER A 109 40.90 -37.98 61.75
N ARG A 110 42.03 -37.47 62.28
CA ARG A 110 42.90 -38.17 63.25
C ARG A 110 42.21 -38.47 64.58
N ASP A 111 41.19 -37.68 64.92
CA ASP A 111 40.42 -37.84 66.16
C ASP A 111 39.37 -38.97 66.08
N GLY A 112 39.20 -39.60 64.91
CA GLY A 112 38.25 -40.70 64.70
C GLY A 112 36.77 -40.31 64.80
N LYS A 113 36.46 -39.02 64.92
CA LYS A 113 35.09 -38.51 65.05
C LYS A 113 34.39 -38.50 63.70
N GLU A 114 33.31 -39.26 63.59
CA GLU A 114 32.41 -39.24 62.45
C GLU A 114 31.61 -37.94 62.45
N THR A 115 31.52 -37.28 61.29
CA THR A 115 30.68 -36.10 61.11
C THR A 115 29.45 -36.52 60.33
N GLY A 116 28.27 -36.46 60.95
CA GLY A 116 26.99 -36.59 60.25
C GLY A 116 26.27 -35.24 60.23
N SER A 117 25.77 -34.84 59.06
CA SER A 117 24.92 -33.65 58.93
C SER A 117 23.49 -34.08 58.60
N VAL A 118 22.56 -33.80 59.52
CA VAL A 118 21.13 -33.82 59.24
C VAL A 118 20.67 -32.38 59.13
N LEU A 119 20.22 -31.99 57.95
CA LEU A 119 19.60 -30.69 57.76
C LEU A 119 18.10 -30.81 57.98
N ASN A 120 17.64 -30.08 58.99
CA ASN A 120 16.24 -30.03 59.36
C ASN A 120 15.68 -28.62 59.08
N LEU A 121 14.87 -28.52 58.03
CA LEU A 121 14.17 -27.32 57.61
C LEU A 121 12.70 -27.30 58.09
N THR A 122 12.28 -28.26 58.92
CA THR A 122 10.90 -28.38 59.39
C THR A 122 10.44 -27.11 60.11
N GLY A 123 9.24 -26.64 59.77
CA GLY A 123 8.67 -25.40 60.32
C GLY A 123 9.24 -24.11 59.75
N SER A 124 10.28 -24.18 58.90
CA SER A 124 10.80 -23.04 58.14
C SER A 124 10.09 -22.90 56.78
N PRO A 125 10.20 -21.74 56.11
CA PRO A 125 9.68 -21.55 54.76
C PRO A 125 10.58 -22.17 53.65
N PHE A 126 11.60 -22.94 54.05
CA PHE A 126 12.57 -23.53 53.15
C PHE A 126 12.34 -25.04 52.97
N PHE A 127 12.75 -25.57 51.82
CA PHE A 127 12.67 -27.00 51.48
C PHE A 127 13.76 -27.36 50.47
N PHE A 128 14.13 -28.62 50.38
CA PHE A 128 15.06 -29.11 49.36
C PHE A 128 14.40 -29.10 47.99
N GLY A 129 14.97 -28.32 47.07
CA GLY A 129 14.48 -28.21 45.70
C GLY A 129 15.08 -29.25 44.76
N ARG A 130 14.61 -29.24 43.51
CA ARG A 130 15.17 -30.03 42.41
C ARG A 130 16.61 -29.63 42.11
N GLY A 131 17.39 -30.56 41.58
CA GLY A 131 18.77 -30.32 41.11
C GLY A 131 19.86 -30.65 42.13
N ASN A 132 19.52 -31.01 43.37
CA ASN A 132 20.50 -31.55 44.30
C ASN A 132 20.74 -33.05 44.03
N SER A 133 21.98 -33.49 44.24
CA SER A 133 22.40 -34.89 44.12
C SER A 133 23.24 -35.29 45.33
N LEU A 134 23.08 -36.52 45.79
CA LEU A 134 23.97 -37.16 46.75
C LEU A 134 25.26 -37.54 46.02
N VAL A 135 26.39 -36.98 46.45
CA VAL A 135 27.72 -37.37 45.98
C VAL A 135 28.45 -38.08 47.11
N ALA A 136 29.10 -39.20 46.79
CA ALA A 136 29.91 -39.94 47.73
C ALA A 136 31.23 -40.39 47.09
N ALA A 137 32.32 -40.33 47.86
CA ALA A 137 33.65 -40.73 47.42
C ALA A 137 34.38 -41.51 48.52
N GLY A 138 35.11 -42.56 48.12
CA GLY A 138 35.77 -43.52 49.02
C GLY A 138 35.54 -44.96 48.57
N CYS A 139 35.95 -45.93 49.39
CA CYS A 139 35.86 -47.35 49.06
C CYS A 139 35.18 -48.15 50.16
N ASN A 140 34.48 -49.23 49.77
CA ASN A 140 33.85 -50.21 50.64
C ASN A 140 32.82 -49.61 51.60
N SER A 141 31.96 -48.73 51.10
CA SER A 141 30.95 -48.07 51.91
C SER A 141 29.67 -47.80 51.14
N LYS A 142 28.56 -47.64 51.86
CA LYS A 142 27.28 -47.22 51.31
C LYS A 142 26.89 -45.86 51.89
N ALA A 143 26.71 -44.87 51.03
CA ALA A 143 26.11 -43.61 51.41
C ALA A 143 24.60 -43.66 51.16
N SER A 144 23.78 -43.11 52.05
CA SER A 144 22.34 -43.06 51.89
C SER A 144 21.76 -41.75 52.39
N LEU A 145 20.70 -41.29 51.73
CA LEU A 145 19.87 -40.21 52.24
C LEU A 145 18.91 -40.76 53.30
N THR A 146 18.92 -40.15 54.48
CA THR A 146 17.98 -40.48 55.55
C THR A 146 16.79 -39.52 55.53
N ASN A 147 15.67 -39.95 56.11
CA ASN A 147 14.43 -39.16 56.25
C ASN A 147 13.70 -38.85 54.93
N ILE A 148 13.95 -39.67 53.89
CA ILE A 148 13.21 -39.64 52.62
C ILE A 148 12.39 -40.94 52.52
N GLU A 149 11.08 -40.85 52.75
CA GLU A 149 10.12 -41.94 52.57
C GLU A 149 9.32 -41.71 51.28
N PRO A 150 8.97 -42.76 50.49
CA PRO A 150 9.24 -44.18 50.69
C PRO A 150 10.54 -44.67 50.00
N ARG A 151 11.33 -43.78 49.38
CA ARG A 151 12.52 -44.16 48.59
C ARG A 151 13.80 -43.62 49.20
N THR A 152 14.61 -44.51 49.78
CA THR A 152 16.00 -44.20 50.15
C THR A 152 16.84 -44.07 48.87
N VAL A 153 17.31 -42.86 48.58
CA VAL A 153 18.34 -42.65 47.54
C VAL A 153 19.69 -43.00 48.17
N GLY A 154 20.49 -43.83 47.51
CA GLY A 154 21.76 -44.28 48.06
C GLY A 154 22.80 -44.58 46.98
N CYS A 155 24.05 -44.58 47.41
CA CYS A 155 25.24 -44.77 46.62
C CYS A 155 26.09 -45.88 47.24
N GLU A 156 26.43 -46.90 46.46
CA GLU A 156 27.35 -47.95 46.89
C GLU A 156 28.73 -47.71 46.26
N LEU A 157 29.76 -47.70 47.09
CA LEU A 157 31.14 -47.42 46.70
C LEU A 157 31.96 -48.71 46.75
N ASN A 158 32.16 -49.37 45.60
CA ASN A 158 32.96 -50.59 45.51
C ASN A 158 34.24 -50.34 44.69
N CYS A 159 35.39 -50.62 45.30
CA CYS A 159 36.71 -50.41 44.67
C CYS A 159 37.36 -51.71 44.16
N THR A 160 36.64 -52.83 44.18
CA THR A 160 37.13 -54.14 43.73
C THR A 160 36.76 -54.47 42.28
N ALA A 161 36.00 -53.60 41.60
CA ALA A 161 35.40 -53.85 40.30
C ALA A 161 36.40 -53.92 39.12
N SER A 162 37.70 -53.69 39.34
CA SER A 162 38.70 -53.62 38.25
C SER A 162 39.27 -54.98 37.80
N LYS A 163 38.65 -56.12 38.14
CA LYS A 163 39.17 -57.46 37.75
C LYS A 163 38.21 -58.39 37.01
N GLU A 164 36.96 -58.03 36.78
CA GLU A 164 36.10 -58.82 35.88
C GLU A 164 35.92 -58.10 34.53
N THR A 165 36.79 -58.46 33.59
CA THR A 165 36.51 -58.35 32.16
C THR A 165 35.32 -59.27 31.82
N SER A 166 34.10 -58.74 31.80
CA SER A 166 33.06 -59.05 30.80
C SER A 166 31.67 -58.56 31.23
N LEU A 167 30.96 -57.97 30.28
CA LEU A 167 29.51 -57.75 30.19
C LEU A 167 28.60 -58.21 31.36
N ARG A 168 27.74 -57.28 31.80
CA ARG A 168 26.53 -57.43 32.62
C ARG A 168 26.75 -57.73 34.11
N ARG A 169 26.62 -56.67 34.91
CA ARG A 169 25.68 -56.68 36.05
C ARG A 169 25.20 -55.25 36.32
N SER A 170 24.01 -54.97 35.82
CA SER A 170 23.12 -53.95 36.36
C SER A 170 22.92 -54.22 37.84
N VAL A 171 23.19 -53.22 38.68
CA VAL A 171 22.67 -53.21 40.04
C VAL A 171 21.15 -53.07 39.91
N PRO A 172 20.32 -53.96 40.52
CA PRO A 172 18.89 -54.05 40.20
C PRO A 172 18.01 -52.90 40.72
N PHE A 173 18.56 -51.71 40.96
CA PHE A 173 17.80 -50.56 41.46
C PHE A 173 18.01 -49.25 40.69
N LEU A 174 18.90 -49.21 39.69
CA LEU A 174 19.21 -47.98 38.92
C LEU A 174 18.85 -48.05 37.43
N ASP A 175 17.97 -48.97 37.02
CA ASP A 175 17.53 -49.09 35.62
C ASP A 175 16.47 -48.04 35.21
N LYS A 176 16.54 -46.82 35.79
CA LYS A 176 15.66 -45.70 35.44
C LYS A 176 16.35 -44.34 35.31
N THR A 177 17.68 -44.28 35.21
CA THR A 177 18.38 -43.01 34.94
C THR A 177 19.46 -43.23 33.89
N GLY A 178 19.01 -43.40 32.65
CA GLY A 178 19.84 -43.34 31.45
C GLY A 178 19.02 -42.67 30.35
N CYS A 179 19.27 -41.37 30.15
CA CYS A 179 18.82 -40.50 29.05
C CYS A 179 17.37 -40.64 28.57
N SER A 180 16.51 -39.69 28.95
CA SER A 180 15.54 -39.16 27.99
C SER A 180 15.39 -37.66 28.19
N SER A 181 15.96 -36.92 27.23
CA SER A 181 15.45 -35.63 26.79
C SER A 181 13.93 -35.74 26.58
N ASP A 182 13.23 -34.83 27.25
CA ASP A 182 11.86 -34.38 27.03
C ASP A 182 10.69 -35.28 27.44
N ALA A 183 9.83 -34.63 28.23
CA ALA A 183 8.39 -34.81 28.18
C ALA A 183 7.89 -34.69 26.74
N LEU A 184 7.06 -35.64 26.30
CA LEU A 184 6.07 -35.36 25.26
C LEU A 184 4.92 -34.55 25.90
N PRO A 185 4.22 -33.62 25.17
CA PRO A 185 3.72 -33.93 23.83
C PRO A 185 3.65 -32.78 22.78
N TYR A 186 3.64 -33.18 21.50
CA TYR A 186 3.35 -32.41 20.26
C TYR A 186 4.32 -31.24 19.96
N THR A 187 5.14 -31.23 18.91
CA THR A 187 4.85 -31.54 17.50
C THR A 187 6.09 -32.02 16.74
N ASP A 188 5.83 -32.80 15.69
CA ASP A 188 6.67 -33.19 14.55
C ASP A 188 7.91 -32.31 14.27
N GLU A 189 9.06 -32.99 14.09
CA GLU A 189 10.29 -32.61 13.38
C GLU A 189 11.61 -32.61 14.20
N TRP A 190 12.40 -33.66 13.91
CA TRP A 190 13.86 -33.88 14.09
C TRP A 190 14.65 -32.98 15.06
N VAL A 191 15.05 -33.54 16.20
CA VAL A 191 16.33 -33.21 16.85
C VAL A 191 17.16 -34.47 16.99
N ASN A 192 18.26 -34.50 16.23
CA ASN A 192 19.34 -35.48 16.35
C ASN A 192 20.05 -35.31 17.69
N CYS A 193 20.06 -36.36 18.52
CA CYS A 193 21.04 -36.49 19.60
C CYS A 193 22.44 -36.53 18.96
N THR A 194 23.17 -35.42 19.00
CA THR A 194 24.59 -35.45 18.66
C THR A 194 25.34 -35.92 19.89
N ASN A 195 25.67 -37.21 19.90
CA ASN A 195 26.73 -37.77 20.74
C ASN A 195 28.05 -37.08 20.35
N LYS A 196 28.33 -35.93 20.95
CA LYS A 196 29.70 -35.56 21.22
C LYS A 196 29.99 -36.05 22.64
N GLU A 197 30.46 -37.29 22.72
CA GLU A 197 31.40 -37.63 23.78
C GLU A 197 32.50 -36.57 23.74
N LEU A 198 32.50 -35.67 24.72
CA LEU A 198 33.69 -34.90 25.03
C LEU A 198 34.74 -35.95 25.46
N GLU A 199 35.64 -36.29 24.54
CA GLU A 199 36.79 -37.16 24.79
C GLU A 199 37.56 -36.62 26.01
N GLY A 200 37.34 -37.22 27.18
CA GLY A 200 38.12 -36.94 28.39
C GLY A 200 37.38 -37.00 29.73
N GLU A 201 36.07 -36.78 29.77
CA GLU A 201 35.33 -36.73 31.04
C GLU A 201 34.49 -37.99 31.26
N ARG A 202 35.08 -38.99 31.93
CA ARG A 202 34.28 -40.10 32.47
C ARG A 202 33.39 -39.56 33.61
N SER A 203 32.10 -39.85 33.56
CA SER A 203 31.16 -39.63 34.67
C SER A 203 31.53 -40.57 35.84
N CYS A 204 31.00 -40.36 37.06
CA CYS A 204 31.26 -41.29 38.18
C CYS A 204 30.65 -42.67 37.89
N ASP A 205 31.44 -43.57 37.30
CA ASP A 205 31.05 -44.91 36.83
C ASP A 205 30.98 -45.96 37.97
N GLY A 206 30.93 -45.55 39.24
CA GLY A 206 30.73 -46.44 40.40
C GLY A 206 31.98 -47.04 41.05
N ASN A 207 33.19 -46.78 40.51
CA ASN A 207 34.45 -47.26 41.11
C ASN A 207 35.09 -46.17 41.99
N GLY A 208 34.81 -46.21 43.30
CA GLY A 208 35.36 -45.25 44.28
C GLY A 208 34.66 -43.88 44.37
N CYS A 209 33.69 -43.62 43.49
CA CYS A 209 32.79 -42.46 43.52
C CYS A 209 31.40 -42.87 43.03
N CYS A 210 30.35 -42.28 43.60
CA CYS A 210 28.97 -42.40 43.14
C CYS A 210 28.24 -41.07 43.26
N SER A 211 27.30 -40.83 42.33
CA SER A 211 26.33 -39.74 42.41
C SER A 211 24.92 -40.28 42.22
N ALA A 212 23.97 -39.82 43.03
CA ALA A 212 22.57 -40.20 42.94
C ALA A 212 21.67 -38.96 43.04
N VAL A 213 20.85 -38.73 42.02
CA VAL A 213 19.94 -37.58 41.93
C VAL A 213 18.73 -37.80 42.85
N LEU A 214 18.28 -36.75 43.54
CA LEU A 214 17.04 -36.79 44.31
C LEU A 214 15.83 -36.85 43.36
N SER A 215 14.90 -37.78 43.61
CA SER A 215 13.70 -37.98 42.79
C SER A 215 12.81 -36.73 42.77
N ASP A 216 12.17 -36.49 41.62
CA ASP A 216 11.51 -35.23 41.23
C ASP A 216 10.20 -34.87 41.98
N ASP A 217 9.74 -35.72 42.89
CA ASP A 217 8.33 -35.80 43.24
C ASP A 217 7.92 -35.08 44.54
N ASP A 218 8.84 -34.75 45.47
CA ASP A 218 8.45 -34.13 46.74
C ASP A 218 9.40 -33.04 47.27
N ALA A 219 8.83 -31.93 47.76
CA ALA A 219 9.56 -30.90 48.49
C ALA A 219 9.87 -31.41 49.91
N HIS A 220 11.08 -31.92 50.12
CA HIS A 220 11.50 -32.44 51.42
C HIS A 220 11.95 -31.32 52.36
N GLN A 221 11.61 -31.42 53.65
CA GLN A 221 12.11 -30.49 54.67
C GLN A 221 13.23 -31.08 55.54
N VAL A 222 13.40 -32.40 55.56
CA VAL A 222 14.46 -33.05 56.34
C VAL A 222 15.22 -33.99 55.44
N ILE A 223 16.53 -33.78 55.32
CA ILE A 223 17.43 -34.69 54.62
C ILE A 223 18.69 -34.83 55.46
N GLY A 224 19.04 -36.08 55.76
CA GLY A 224 20.34 -36.42 56.33
C GLY A 224 21.17 -37.22 55.34
N VAL A 225 22.49 -37.21 55.53
CA VAL A 225 23.42 -38.05 54.78
C VAL A 225 24.12 -38.98 55.77
N SER A 226 23.96 -40.28 55.55
CA SER A 226 24.61 -41.34 56.32
C SER A 226 25.63 -42.09 55.47
N ILE A 227 26.68 -42.61 56.12
CA ILE A 227 27.68 -43.49 55.51
C ILE A 227 27.78 -44.76 56.36
N GLU A 228 27.52 -45.91 55.76
CA GLU A 228 27.68 -47.24 56.35
C GLU A 228 28.97 -47.88 55.78
N ASP A 229 29.80 -48.46 56.65
CA ASP A 229 31.05 -49.15 56.27
C ASP A 229 30.81 -50.66 56.14
N PHE A 230 31.44 -51.30 55.14
CA PHE A 230 31.40 -52.75 54.92
C PHE A 230 32.72 -53.46 55.24
N ASP A 231 33.74 -52.76 55.77
CA ASP A 231 35.01 -53.40 56.11
C ASP A 231 34.80 -54.53 57.14
N TYR A 232 34.94 -55.76 56.65
CA TYR A 232 34.89 -57.01 57.41
C TYR A 232 36.19 -57.15 58.25
N GLY A 233 36.43 -56.24 59.18
CA GLY A 233 37.40 -56.39 60.28
C GLY A 233 38.89 -56.65 59.94
N ILE A 234 39.36 -56.48 58.69
CA ILE A 234 40.72 -56.93 58.29
C ILE A 234 41.74 -55.80 58.05
N SER A 235 41.38 -54.51 58.03
CA SER A 235 42.39 -53.44 57.81
C SER A 235 42.46 -52.40 58.94
N THR A 236 43.65 -52.16 59.47
CA THR A 236 43.98 -51.13 60.48
C THR A 236 44.06 -49.71 59.91
N SER A 237 43.74 -49.54 58.61
CA SER A 237 43.73 -48.26 57.91
C SER A 237 42.30 -47.94 57.47
N ARG A 238 41.52 -47.26 58.33
CA ARG A 238 40.24 -46.67 57.91
C ARG A 238 40.51 -45.69 56.77
N GLY A 239 40.13 -46.06 55.55
CA GLY A 239 40.21 -45.15 54.40
C GLY A 239 39.26 -43.96 54.61
N CYS A 240 39.68 -42.76 54.19
CA CYS A 240 38.84 -41.58 54.24
C CYS A 240 37.66 -41.73 53.25
N ARG A 241 36.45 -41.48 53.74
CA ARG A 241 35.20 -41.56 52.98
C ARG A 241 34.39 -40.30 53.25
N VAL A 242 33.78 -39.77 52.20
CA VAL A 242 32.97 -38.56 52.27
C VAL A 242 31.65 -38.77 51.53
N ALA A 243 30.59 -38.16 52.04
CA ALA A 243 29.31 -38.10 51.36
C ALA A 243 28.63 -36.77 51.69
N PHE A 244 28.00 -36.16 50.70
CA PHE A 244 27.35 -34.87 50.86
C PHE A 244 26.28 -34.66 49.80
N LEU A 245 25.33 -33.78 50.13
CA LEU A 245 24.35 -33.28 49.18
C LEU A 245 24.95 -32.07 48.46
N THR A 246 24.75 -31.96 47.15
CA THR A 246 25.22 -30.79 46.40
C THR A 246 24.40 -30.49 45.15
N ASP A 247 24.39 -29.23 44.72
CA ASP A 247 23.80 -28.78 43.44
C ASP A 247 24.84 -28.61 42.32
N GLU A 248 26.12 -28.89 42.58
CA GLU A 248 27.18 -28.84 41.58
C GLU A 248 27.34 -30.17 40.82
N VAL A 249 27.81 -30.08 39.58
CA VAL A 249 28.13 -31.26 38.76
C VAL A 249 29.58 -31.68 39.01
N TYR A 250 29.79 -32.82 39.67
CA TYR A 250 31.11 -33.37 39.95
C TYR A 250 31.49 -34.47 38.92
N THR A 251 32.60 -34.27 38.20
CA THR A 251 33.18 -35.24 37.25
C THR A 251 34.30 -36.08 37.89
N LEU A 252 34.62 -37.26 37.31
CA LEU A 252 35.52 -38.27 37.91
C LEU A 252 36.94 -37.74 38.22
N SER A 253 37.45 -36.75 37.47
CA SER A 253 38.77 -36.14 37.73
C SER A 253 38.84 -35.41 39.07
N ASN A 254 37.75 -34.78 39.49
CA ASN A 254 37.63 -34.10 40.79
C ASN A 254 37.26 -35.06 41.93
N ALA A 255 36.64 -36.21 41.61
CA ALA A 255 36.01 -37.09 42.61
C ALA A 255 36.88 -38.21 43.22
N THR A 256 38.14 -38.35 42.79
CA THR A 256 38.99 -39.52 43.12
C THR A 256 39.78 -39.41 44.43
N LYS A 257 39.73 -38.28 45.14
CA LYS A 257 40.49 -38.04 46.38
C LYS A 257 39.55 -37.62 47.52
N PRO A 258 39.05 -38.53 48.37
CA PRO A 258 38.13 -38.18 49.45
C PRO A 258 38.74 -37.16 50.45
N GLN A 259 40.07 -37.15 50.59
CA GLN A 259 40.78 -36.17 51.42
C GLN A 259 40.71 -34.73 50.89
N SER A 260 40.60 -34.51 49.57
CA SER A 260 40.48 -33.14 49.05
C SER A 260 39.12 -32.54 49.35
N PHE A 261 38.05 -33.33 49.22
CA PHE A 261 36.72 -32.90 49.64
C PHE A 261 36.65 -32.62 51.14
N PHE A 262 37.23 -33.52 51.96
CA PHE A 262 37.29 -33.29 53.40
C PHE A 262 38.06 -31.99 53.75
N ALA A 263 39.09 -31.64 52.98
CA ALA A 263 39.84 -30.40 53.17
C ALA A 263 39.04 -29.14 52.79
N GLU A 264 38.11 -29.22 51.83
CA GLU A 264 37.17 -28.13 51.51
C GLU A 264 36.15 -27.91 52.64
N GLY A 265 35.71 -29.00 53.29
CA GLY A 265 34.93 -28.97 54.52
C GLY A 265 33.43 -28.65 54.38
N TYR A 266 32.98 -28.17 53.21
CA TYR A 266 31.57 -27.91 52.91
C TYR A 266 31.28 -28.15 51.43
N ALA A 267 30.03 -28.46 51.10
CA ALA A 267 29.48 -28.46 49.75
C ALA A 267 28.39 -27.39 49.63
N THR A 268 28.10 -26.90 48.42
CA THR A 268 26.94 -26.03 48.21
C THR A 268 25.69 -26.84 47.95
N VAL A 269 24.57 -26.42 48.54
CA VAL A 269 23.25 -27.03 48.36
C VAL A 269 22.26 -25.95 47.98
N THR A 270 21.38 -26.24 47.02
CA THR A 270 20.29 -25.34 46.65
C THR A 270 19.01 -25.73 47.39
N ILE A 271 18.46 -24.82 48.19
CA ILE A 271 17.16 -24.99 48.84
C ILE A 271 16.13 -24.01 48.24
N GLY A 272 14.90 -24.48 48.05
CA GLY A 272 13.78 -23.64 47.63
C GLY A 272 13.19 -22.86 48.80
N TRP A 273 12.53 -21.74 48.51
CA TRP A 273 11.80 -20.94 49.49
C TRP A 273 10.42 -20.53 49.00
N ALA A 274 9.48 -20.32 49.93
CA ALA A 274 8.12 -19.88 49.62
C ALA A 274 7.47 -19.09 50.77
N ILE A 275 6.50 -18.22 50.46
CA ILE A 275 5.83 -17.38 51.45
C ILE A 275 4.69 -18.15 52.10
N GLN A 276 4.61 -18.24 53.43
CA GLN A 276 3.48 -18.89 54.10
C GLN A 276 2.15 -18.14 53.83
N THR A 277 1.06 -18.86 53.52
CA THR A 277 -0.24 -18.25 53.16
C THR A 277 -0.96 -17.61 54.35
N ASN A 278 -0.51 -17.81 55.59
CA ASN A 278 -1.01 -17.08 56.75
C ASN A 278 -0.76 -15.55 56.63
N ALA A 279 0.17 -15.12 55.76
CA ALA A 279 0.42 -13.74 55.39
C ALA A 279 -0.49 -13.24 54.24
N LEU A 280 -1.81 -13.50 54.31
CA LEU A 280 -2.78 -13.11 53.27
C LEU A 280 -2.79 -11.61 52.98
N SER A 281 -2.59 -10.76 53.99
CA SER A 281 -2.51 -9.30 53.82
C SER A 281 -1.35 -8.88 52.93
N PHE A 282 -0.19 -9.53 53.08
CA PHE A 282 0.98 -9.29 52.25
C PHE A 282 0.75 -9.77 50.82
N LEU A 283 0.25 -10.98 50.61
CA LEU A 283 -0.02 -11.51 49.27
C LEU A 283 -1.03 -10.66 48.50
N ASN A 284 -2.07 -10.16 49.19
CA ASN A 284 -3.05 -9.26 48.59
C ASN A 284 -2.45 -7.88 48.25
N SER A 285 -1.39 -7.46 48.95
CA SER A 285 -0.72 -6.18 48.67
C SER A 285 0.13 -6.22 47.40
N LEU A 286 0.57 -7.39 46.93
CA LEU A 286 1.47 -7.52 45.78
C LEU A 286 0.84 -7.17 44.42
N SER A 287 -0.49 -7.00 44.36
CA SER A 287 -1.25 -6.82 43.11
C SER A 287 -1.10 -7.97 42.10
N CYS A 288 -0.50 -9.09 42.50
CA CYS A 288 -0.42 -10.33 41.74
C CYS A 288 -1.78 -11.04 41.69
N LYS A 289 -2.01 -11.84 40.63
CA LYS A 289 -3.25 -12.61 40.45
C LYS A 289 -3.04 -14.08 40.74
N SER A 290 -4.05 -14.74 41.30
CA SER A 290 -3.98 -16.19 41.47
C SER A 290 -3.99 -16.89 40.12
N ARG A 291 -3.33 -18.05 40.00
CA ARG A 291 -3.38 -18.87 38.78
C ARG A 291 -4.82 -19.19 38.35
N LYS A 292 -5.69 -19.46 39.32
CA LYS A 292 -7.11 -19.76 39.11
C LYS A 292 -7.83 -18.57 38.46
N GLU A 293 -7.60 -17.35 38.95
CA GLU A 293 -8.12 -16.13 38.33
C GLU A 293 -7.54 -15.89 36.93
N TYR A 294 -6.24 -16.11 36.76
CA TYR A 294 -5.56 -15.93 35.47
C TYR A 294 -6.14 -16.81 34.36
N HIS A 295 -6.46 -18.07 34.65
CA HIS A 295 -7.09 -18.97 33.68
C HIS A 295 -8.52 -18.54 33.30
N ASN A 296 -9.21 -17.78 34.16
CA ASN A 296 -10.55 -17.25 33.87
C ASN A 296 -10.52 -15.97 33.00
N PHE A 297 -9.36 -15.33 32.82
CA PHE A 297 -9.25 -14.10 32.02
C PHE A 297 -9.24 -14.36 30.51
N THR A 298 -9.78 -13.39 29.76
CA THR A 298 -9.65 -13.32 28.30
C THR A 298 -8.18 -13.12 27.91
N LYS A 299 -7.79 -13.56 26.70
CA LYS A 299 -6.40 -13.46 26.22
C LYS A 299 -5.79 -12.06 26.37
N GLY A 300 -6.55 -11.00 26.06
CA GLY A 300 -6.07 -9.62 26.18
C GLY A 300 -5.74 -9.15 27.60
N ILE A 301 -6.44 -9.67 28.62
CA ILE A 301 -6.19 -9.34 30.03
C ILE A 301 -5.02 -10.18 30.57
N ARG A 302 -4.84 -11.42 30.08
CA ARG A 302 -3.71 -12.28 30.46
C ARG A 302 -2.36 -11.64 30.15
N HIS A 303 -2.20 -11.05 28.96
CA HIS A 303 -0.97 -10.33 28.59
C HIS A 303 -0.70 -9.10 29.46
N ARG A 304 -1.75 -8.48 30.03
CA ARG A 304 -1.60 -7.32 30.94
C ARG A 304 -1.33 -7.71 32.40
N THR A 305 -1.45 -9.00 32.73
CA THR A 305 -1.22 -9.46 34.10
C THR A 305 0.27 -9.66 34.28
N SER A 306 0.92 -8.79 35.06
CA SER A 306 2.39 -8.77 35.24
C SER A 306 2.90 -9.82 36.22
N CYS A 307 2.10 -10.23 37.21
CA CYS A 307 2.51 -11.14 38.28
C CYS A 307 1.45 -12.19 38.60
N LEU A 308 1.88 -13.43 38.85
CA LEU A 308 1.04 -14.58 39.15
C LEU A 308 1.50 -15.29 40.43
N CYS A 309 0.55 -15.63 41.31
CA CYS A 309 0.80 -16.42 42.52
C CYS A 309 0.10 -17.78 42.48
N ASN A 310 0.82 -18.82 42.88
CA ASN A 310 0.35 -20.20 43.02
C ASN A 310 0.37 -20.58 44.50
N ASN A 311 -0.67 -21.29 44.96
CA ASN A 311 -0.68 -21.87 46.30
C ASN A 311 -0.23 -23.33 46.22
N ILE A 312 0.71 -23.71 47.08
CA ILE A 312 1.22 -25.08 47.26
C ILE A 312 1.09 -25.48 48.73
N THR A 313 0.93 -26.77 49.01
CA THR A 313 1.01 -27.30 50.37
C THR A 313 2.23 -28.20 50.49
N ILE A 314 3.12 -27.91 51.44
CA ILE A 314 4.33 -28.70 51.73
C ILE A 314 4.23 -29.16 53.19
N SER A 315 4.29 -30.47 53.43
CA SER A 315 4.21 -31.07 54.78
C SER A 315 3.04 -30.53 55.63
N GLY A 316 1.87 -30.36 55.02
CA GLY A 316 0.65 -29.87 55.67
C GLY A 316 0.57 -28.35 55.86
N THR A 317 1.61 -27.60 55.53
CA THR A 317 1.62 -26.12 55.58
C THR A 317 1.38 -25.54 54.20
N SER A 318 0.48 -24.56 54.08
CA SER A 318 0.20 -23.87 52.82
C SER A 318 1.14 -22.68 52.60
N TYR A 319 1.71 -22.63 51.40
CA TYR A 319 2.62 -21.61 50.91
C TYR A 319 2.11 -21.00 49.61
N ALA A 320 2.57 -19.79 49.32
CA ALA A 320 2.37 -19.05 48.10
C ALA A 320 3.72 -18.80 47.43
N ASN A 321 3.78 -19.11 46.14
CA ASN A 321 4.91 -18.81 45.26
C ASN A 321 4.43 -17.85 44.17
N CYS A 322 5.08 -16.70 44.06
CA CYS A 322 4.71 -15.65 43.11
C CYS A 322 5.85 -15.44 42.11
N GLY A 323 5.51 -15.37 40.83
CA GLY A 323 6.45 -15.15 39.73
C GLY A 323 5.96 -14.05 38.80
N CYS A 324 6.89 -13.39 38.11
CA CYS A 324 6.51 -12.51 37.00
C CYS A 324 5.94 -13.36 35.84
N ASN A 325 4.87 -12.86 35.23
CA ASN A 325 4.24 -13.52 34.10
C ASN A 325 5.12 -13.41 32.85
N ARG A 326 4.83 -14.20 31.82
CA ARG A 326 5.53 -14.13 30.54
C ARG A 326 5.47 -12.71 29.96
N GLY A 327 6.62 -12.21 29.49
CA GLY A 327 6.77 -10.83 29.01
C GLY A 327 7.09 -9.81 30.11
N TYR A 328 7.27 -10.26 31.37
CA TYR A 328 7.66 -9.40 32.49
C TYR A 328 8.90 -9.93 33.19
N THR A 329 9.68 -9.03 33.78
CA THR A 329 10.88 -9.31 34.57
C THR A 329 10.91 -8.45 35.83
N GLY A 330 11.74 -8.79 36.81
CA GLY A 330 11.86 -8.08 38.08
C GLY A 330 11.40 -8.89 39.28
N ASN A 331 10.99 -8.21 40.35
CA ASN A 331 10.71 -8.87 41.63
C ASN A 331 9.19 -8.97 41.90
N PRO A 332 8.57 -10.16 41.84
CA PRO A 332 7.14 -10.34 42.06
C PRO A 332 6.69 -10.09 43.51
N TYR A 333 7.61 -10.03 44.47
CA TYR A 333 7.32 -9.79 45.89
C TYR A 333 7.36 -8.30 46.27
N LEU A 334 7.47 -7.42 45.28
CA LEU A 334 7.31 -5.98 45.45
C LEU A 334 6.01 -5.51 44.79
N PHE A 335 5.38 -4.48 45.36
CA PHE A 335 4.23 -3.84 44.74
C PHE A 335 4.60 -3.33 43.35
N ASN A 336 3.91 -3.81 42.30
CA ASN A 336 4.24 -3.55 40.89
C ASN A 336 5.71 -3.84 40.52
N GLY A 337 6.34 -4.83 41.17
CA GLY A 337 7.75 -5.14 40.94
C GLY A 337 8.06 -5.89 39.64
N CYS A 338 7.04 -6.49 39.00
CA CYS A 338 7.18 -7.07 37.66
C CYS A 338 6.97 -6.00 36.58
N GLN A 339 8.03 -5.75 35.81
CA GLN A 339 8.13 -4.74 34.76
C GLN A 339 8.08 -5.37 33.38
N ASP A 340 7.47 -4.66 32.43
CA ASP A 340 7.36 -5.08 31.03
C ASP A 340 8.75 -5.26 30.39
N VAL A 341 8.97 -6.41 29.76
CA VAL A 341 10.20 -6.68 29.00
C VAL A 341 10.01 -6.13 27.60
N ASN A 342 10.94 -5.31 27.13
CA ASN A 342 10.93 -4.86 25.75
C ASN A 342 11.57 -5.93 24.85
N GLU A 343 10.78 -6.84 24.27
CA GLU A 343 11.33 -7.94 23.48
C GLU A 343 11.92 -7.49 22.13
N CYS A 344 11.63 -6.26 21.70
CA CYS A 344 12.20 -5.68 20.49
C CYS A 344 13.62 -5.11 20.71
N GLN A 345 14.06 -4.93 21.95
CA GLN A 345 15.45 -4.57 22.26
C GLN A 345 16.37 -5.78 22.09
N ARG A 346 17.63 -5.50 21.74
CA ARG A 346 18.69 -6.52 21.69
C ARG A 346 19.26 -6.72 23.09
N ASP A 347 19.54 -7.96 23.44
CA ASP A 347 20.27 -8.30 24.66
C ASP A 347 21.75 -7.85 24.57
N SER A 348 22.48 -8.02 25.66
CA SER A 348 23.91 -7.72 25.76
C SER A 348 24.79 -8.50 24.77
N ASP A 349 24.29 -9.62 24.24
CA ASP A 349 24.96 -10.45 23.22
C ASP A 349 24.51 -10.08 21.79
N GLY A 350 23.71 -9.02 21.63
CA GLY A 350 23.26 -8.50 20.35
C GLY A 350 22.11 -9.28 19.70
N ARG A 351 21.49 -10.23 20.40
CA ARG A 351 20.37 -11.04 19.93
C ARG A 351 19.04 -10.35 20.24
N ARG A 352 18.07 -10.45 19.33
CA ARG A 352 16.71 -9.92 19.54
C ARG A 352 15.90 -10.95 20.34
N LEU A 353 15.29 -10.53 21.45
CA LEU A 353 14.45 -11.41 22.29
C LEU A 353 13.14 -11.83 21.60
N ALA A 354 12.67 -11.06 20.63
CA ALA A 354 11.57 -11.40 19.72
C ALA A 354 12.01 -12.43 18.65
N TRP A 355 12.19 -13.68 19.08
CA TRP A 355 12.66 -14.81 18.26
C TRP A 355 11.69 -15.20 17.12
N ASP A 356 10.39 -14.92 17.25
CA ASP A 356 9.38 -15.19 16.21
C ASP A 356 9.39 -14.16 15.06
N CYS A 357 10.04 -13.00 15.23
CA CYS A 357 10.09 -11.99 14.18
C CYS A 357 11.21 -12.30 13.18
N THR A 358 10.87 -12.42 11.89
CA THR A 358 11.89 -12.53 10.85
C THR A 358 12.68 -11.22 10.73
N GLU A 359 13.89 -11.24 10.17
CA GLU A 359 14.69 -10.01 9.97
C GLU A 359 13.95 -8.96 9.13
N SER A 360 13.02 -9.39 8.27
CA SER A 360 12.21 -8.52 7.41
C SER A 360 10.98 -7.89 8.10
N ASP A 361 10.63 -8.35 9.30
CA ASP A 361 9.49 -7.85 10.06
C ASP A 361 9.88 -6.67 10.96
N ALA A 362 9.01 -5.66 11.03
CA ALA A 362 9.10 -4.61 12.02
C ALA A 362 8.55 -5.12 13.36
N CYS A 363 9.40 -5.22 14.38
CA CYS A 363 9.00 -5.59 15.75
C CYS A 363 8.35 -4.39 16.45
N VAL A 364 7.17 -4.60 17.03
CA VAL A 364 6.45 -3.59 17.84
C VAL A 364 6.22 -4.13 19.25
N ASN A 365 6.84 -3.48 20.24
CA ASN A 365 6.68 -3.83 21.66
C ASN A 365 5.28 -3.45 22.17
N ARG A 366 4.66 -4.33 22.95
CA ARG A 366 3.39 -4.11 23.63
C ARG A 366 3.52 -4.58 25.08
N VAL A 367 2.59 -4.15 25.92
CA VAL A 367 2.57 -4.56 27.32
C VAL A 367 2.36 -6.09 27.41
N GLY A 368 3.35 -6.78 27.96
CA GLY A 368 3.46 -8.22 28.18
C GLY A 368 3.59 -9.10 26.93
N HIS A 369 3.85 -8.51 25.76
CA HIS A 369 4.06 -9.25 24.51
C HIS A 369 4.59 -8.35 23.38
N TYR A 370 4.90 -8.94 22.23
CA TYR A 370 5.26 -8.22 21.02
C TYR A 370 4.45 -8.68 19.80
N HIS A 371 4.43 -7.86 18.75
CA HIS A 371 3.90 -8.24 17.44
C HIS A 371 4.88 -7.90 16.32
N CYS A 372 5.00 -8.81 15.37
CA CYS A 372 5.81 -8.63 14.17
C CYS A 372 4.90 -8.13 13.04
N VAL A 373 5.20 -6.94 12.50
CA VAL A 373 4.46 -6.37 11.38
C VAL A 373 5.27 -6.57 10.12
N ARG A 374 4.72 -7.37 9.20
CA ARG A 374 5.33 -7.62 7.90
C ARG A 374 5.21 -6.38 7.04
N THR A 375 6.35 -5.82 6.61
CA THR A 375 6.41 -4.60 5.80
C THR A 375 5.98 -4.86 4.36
N VAL A 376 4.68 -5.11 4.11
CA VAL A 376 4.10 -5.34 2.77
C VAL A 376 3.69 -4.01 2.09
N THR A 377 3.81 -2.89 2.80
CA THR A 377 3.16 -1.61 2.45
C THR A 377 3.69 -0.94 1.18
N ILE A 378 4.87 -1.31 0.67
CA ILE A 378 5.41 -0.68 -0.54
C ILE A 378 4.74 -1.25 -1.82
N LEU A 379 4.26 -2.49 -1.82
CA LEU A 379 3.67 -3.10 -3.02
C LEU A 379 2.24 -2.62 -3.32
N ILE A 380 1.44 -2.34 -2.28
CA ILE A 380 0.04 -1.90 -2.46
C ILE A 380 -0.01 -0.45 -2.99
N GLY A 381 0.91 0.41 -2.55
CA GLY A 381 1.00 1.80 -3.03
C GLY A 381 1.36 1.90 -4.51
N VAL A 382 2.30 1.08 -4.97
CA VAL A 382 2.74 1.07 -6.38
C VAL A 382 1.66 0.49 -7.30
N GLY A 383 0.94 -0.55 -6.85
CA GLY A 383 -0.17 -1.15 -7.60
C GLY A 383 -1.36 -0.20 -7.81
N ALA A 384 -1.76 0.55 -6.77
CA ALA A 384 -2.87 1.49 -6.85
C ALA A 384 -2.56 2.68 -7.79
N GLY A 385 -1.32 3.18 -7.77
CA GLY A 385 -0.88 4.26 -8.66
C GLY A 385 -0.89 3.86 -10.14
N PHE A 386 -0.42 2.66 -10.46
CA PHE A 386 -0.39 2.16 -11.83
C PHE A 386 -1.79 1.90 -12.40
N GLY A 387 -2.72 1.42 -11.57
CA GLY A 387 -4.12 1.21 -11.96
C GLY A 387 -4.84 2.49 -12.38
N ILE A 388 -4.63 3.60 -11.66
CA ILE A 388 -5.24 4.90 -11.98
C ILE A 388 -4.68 5.46 -13.30
N LEU A 389 -3.36 5.35 -13.52
CA LEU A 389 -2.73 5.81 -14.76
C LEU A 389 -3.20 5.00 -15.99
N ALA A 390 -3.35 3.68 -15.85
CA ALA A 390 -3.85 2.82 -16.92
C ALA A 390 -5.32 3.15 -17.28
N LEU A 391 -6.18 3.39 -16.28
CA LEU A 391 -7.57 3.80 -16.50
C LEU A 391 -7.68 5.16 -17.17
N ALA A 392 -6.89 6.14 -16.74
CA ALA A 392 -6.84 7.46 -17.38
C ALA A 392 -6.37 7.36 -18.85
N GLY A 393 -5.34 6.55 -19.12
CA GLY A 393 -4.87 6.25 -20.47
C GLY A 393 -5.94 5.60 -21.34
N GLY A 394 -6.66 4.62 -20.79
CA GLY A 394 -7.77 3.93 -21.47
C GLY A 394 -8.92 4.87 -21.83
N ILE A 395 -9.37 5.72 -20.88
CA ILE A 395 -10.44 6.70 -21.09
C ILE A 395 -10.05 7.73 -22.15
N TRP A 396 -8.81 8.23 -22.12
CA TRP A 396 -8.30 9.16 -23.12
C TRP A 396 -8.27 8.53 -24.52
N PHE A 397 -7.80 7.29 -24.64
CA PHE A 397 -7.78 6.57 -25.91
C PHE A 397 -9.19 6.31 -26.47
N LEU A 398 -10.13 5.89 -25.63
CA LEU A 398 -11.54 5.74 -26.01
C LEU A 398 -12.16 7.06 -26.49
N ARG A 399 -11.95 8.17 -25.76
CA ARG A 399 -12.44 9.50 -26.17
C ARG A 399 -11.88 9.91 -27.53
N LYS A 400 -10.58 9.70 -27.74
CA LYS A 400 -9.90 9.96 -29.02
C LYS A 400 -10.49 9.12 -30.15
N TYR A 401 -10.73 7.83 -29.90
CA TYR A 401 -11.32 6.91 -30.87
C TYR A 401 -12.75 7.28 -31.24
N ILE A 402 -13.61 7.57 -30.25
CA ILE A 402 -15.01 7.96 -30.46
C ILE A 402 -15.09 9.28 -31.23
N LYS A 403 -14.27 10.29 -30.86
CA LYS A 403 -14.23 11.59 -31.56
C LYS A 403 -13.84 11.39 -33.03
N LYS A 404 -12.82 10.57 -33.32
CA LYS A 404 -12.39 10.26 -34.68
C LYS A 404 -13.50 9.56 -35.48
N ARG A 405 -14.18 8.58 -34.89
CA ARG A 405 -15.27 7.82 -35.54
C ARG A 405 -16.46 8.72 -35.89
N LYS A 406 -16.86 9.64 -34.99
CA LYS A 406 -17.95 10.61 -35.24
C LYS A 406 -17.65 11.56 -36.40
N VAL A 407 -16.42 12.06 -36.52
CA VAL A 407 -16.02 12.95 -37.63
C VAL A 407 -16.10 12.21 -38.97
N THR A 408 -15.55 10.99 -39.06
CA THR A 408 -15.59 10.20 -40.30
C THR A 408 -17.03 9.85 -40.70
N GLN A 409 -17.90 9.52 -39.75
CA GLN A 409 -19.31 9.26 -40.05
C GLN A 409 -20.05 10.51 -40.56
N ARG A 410 -19.76 11.70 -40.01
CA ARG A 410 -20.35 12.96 -40.51
C ARG A 410 -19.93 13.26 -41.95
N LYS A 411 -18.64 13.11 -42.30
CA LYS A 411 -18.16 13.29 -43.68
C LYS A 411 -18.84 12.34 -44.67
N LYS A 412 -18.99 11.06 -44.30
CA LYS A 412 -19.73 10.08 -45.12
C LYS A 412 -21.21 10.45 -45.29
N LYS A 413 -21.85 11.02 -44.26
CA LYS A 413 -23.24 11.49 -44.34
C LYS A 413 -23.38 12.65 -45.32
N PHE A 414 -22.48 13.64 -45.27
CA PHE A 414 -22.49 14.76 -46.21
C PHE A 414 -22.19 14.33 -47.65
N PHE A 415 -21.21 13.45 -47.85
CA PHE A 415 -20.90 12.90 -49.17
C PHE A 415 -22.13 12.24 -49.82
N LYS A 416 -22.90 11.45 -49.04
CA LYS A 416 -24.15 10.84 -49.52
C LYS A 416 -25.24 11.87 -49.79
N ARG A 417 -25.43 12.85 -48.88
CA ARG A 417 -26.44 13.90 -49.03
C ARG A 417 -26.19 14.77 -50.26
N ASN A 418 -24.93 15.15 -50.51
CA ASN A 418 -24.53 16.06 -51.58
C ASN A 418 -24.44 15.40 -52.96
N GLY A 419 -25.14 14.28 -53.18
CA GLY A 419 -25.16 13.58 -54.47
C GLY A 419 -23.86 12.88 -54.85
N GLY A 420 -22.93 12.64 -53.90
CA GLY A 420 -21.61 12.09 -54.20
C GLY A 420 -21.62 10.73 -54.89
N LEU A 421 -22.61 9.88 -54.57
CA LEU A 421 -22.77 8.58 -55.23
C LEU A 421 -23.22 8.71 -56.70
N LEU A 422 -24.14 9.65 -56.96
CA LEU A 422 -24.66 9.94 -58.31
C LEU A 422 -23.54 10.53 -59.20
N LEU A 423 -22.76 11.46 -58.65
CA LEU A 423 -21.66 12.09 -59.36
C LEU A 423 -20.52 11.10 -59.65
N GLU A 424 -20.18 10.23 -58.69
CA GLU A 424 -19.17 9.18 -58.89
C GLU A 424 -19.60 8.18 -59.98
N GLN A 425 -20.90 7.81 -60.04
CA GLN A 425 -21.44 6.98 -61.10
C GLN A 425 -21.38 7.66 -62.47
N GLN A 426 -21.73 8.95 -62.57
CA GLN A 426 -21.69 9.71 -63.84
C GLN A 426 -20.26 9.97 -64.33
N LEU A 427 -19.30 10.17 -63.43
CA LEU A 427 -17.88 10.34 -63.78
C LEU A 427 -17.23 9.03 -64.25
N ASN A 428 -17.73 7.87 -63.80
CA ASN A 428 -17.20 6.56 -64.16
C ASN A 428 -17.82 5.96 -65.44
N THR A 429 -18.97 6.43 -65.90
CA THR A 429 -19.73 5.82 -67.02
C THR A 429 -19.45 6.40 -68.41
N ARG A 430 -18.71 7.52 -68.54
CA ARG A 430 -18.43 8.13 -69.86
C ARG A 430 -16.94 8.01 -70.25
N GLU A 431 -16.67 7.11 -71.20
CA GLU A 431 -15.43 7.08 -71.97
C GLU A 431 -15.51 8.09 -73.12
N GLY A 432 -14.85 9.23 -72.94
CA GLY A 432 -14.66 10.27 -73.95
C GLY A 432 -13.56 11.24 -73.50
N ASN A 433 -12.84 11.86 -74.44
CA ASN A 433 -11.57 12.58 -74.26
C ASN A 433 -11.68 13.94 -73.50
N VAL A 434 -12.58 14.05 -72.52
CA VAL A 434 -12.80 15.25 -71.68
C VAL A 434 -12.07 15.06 -70.35
N GLU A 435 -11.26 16.03 -69.93
CA GLU A 435 -10.57 16.01 -68.63
C GLU A 435 -11.56 15.74 -67.49
N LYS A 436 -11.33 14.66 -66.73
CA LYS A 436 -12.23 14.22 -65.66
C LYS A 436 -12.27 15.25 -64.52
N THR A 437 -13.48 15.64 -64.14
CA THR A 437 -13.73 16.50 -62.97
C THR A 437 -13.30 15.78 -61.70
N ARG A 438 -12.41 16.39 -60.90
CA ARG A 438 -11.81 15.77 -59.71
C ARG A 438 -12.66 15.98 -58.46
N ILE A 439 -12.85 14.93 -57.65
CA ILE A 439 -13.43 15.05 -56.31
C ILE A 439 -12.30 15.34 -55.31
N PHE A 440 -12.36 16.51 -54.67
CA PHE A 440 -11.42 16.98 -53.66
C PHE A 440 -11.88 16.62 -52.24
N SER A 441 -10.92 16.36 -51.35
CA SER A 441 -11.23 16.21 -49.92
C SER A 441 -11.36 17.57 -49.24
N SER A 442 -12.20 17.65 -48.21
CA SER A 442 -12.36 18.87 -47.39
C SER A 442 -11.03 19.38 -46.85
N ARG A 443 -10.17 18.46 -46.40
CA ARG A 443 -8.83 18.76 -45.85
C ARG A 443 -7.88 19.36 -46.89
N GLU A 444 -7.99 18.93 -48.14
CA GLU A 444 -7.15 19.44 -49.23
C GLU A 444 -7.50 20.90 -49.53
N LEU A 445 -8.79 21.22 -49.62
CA LEU A 445 -9.24 22.59 -49.86
C LEU A 445 -9.01 23.52 -48.66
N GLU A 446 -9.19 23.02 -47.42
CA GLU A 446 -8.82 23.75 -46.20
C GLU A 446 -7.33 24.09 -46.21
N LYS A 447 -6.45 23.15 -46.57
CA LYS A 447 -5.00 23.43 -46.68
C LYS A 447 -4.70 24.43 -47.79
N ALA A 448 -5.33 24.27 -48.96
CA ALA A 448 -5.09 25.13 -50.11
C ALA A 448 -5.51 26.60 -49.86
N THR A 449 -6.55 26.80 -49.05
CA THR A 449 -7.17 28.10 -48.77
C THR A 449 -6.82 28.67 -47.40
N GLU A 450 -5.89 28.06 -46.67
CA GLU A 450 -5.55 28.43 -45.27
C GLU A 450 -6.79 28.50 -44.36
N ASN A 451 -7.56 27.41 -44.34
CA ASN A 451 -8.83 27.29 -43.63
C ASN A 451 -9.88 28.32 -44.07
N PHE A 452 -9.96 28.60 -45.37
CA PHE A 452 -10.84 29.63 -45.93
C PHE A 452 -10.59 31.01 -45.31
N SER A 453 -9.32 31.40 -45.20
CA SER A 453 -8.90 32.69 -44.64
C SER A 453 -9.51 33.85 -45.42
N GLU A 454 -9.95 34.89 -44.72
CA GLU A 454 -10.46 36.13 -45.33
C GLU A 454 -9.42 36.84 -46.19
N SER A 455 -8.13 36.71 -45.86
CA SER A 455 -7.01 37.25 -46.64
C SER A 455 -6.88 36.63 -48.04
N ARG A 456 -7.56 35.51 -48.30
CA ARG A 456 -7.55 34.81 -49.59
C ARG A 456 -8.83 35.05 -50.40
N ILE A 457 -9.75 35.90 -49.95
CA ILE A 457 -10.99 36.18 -50.68
C ILE A 457 -10.67 36.91 -52.00
N LEU A 458 -11.10 36.33 -53.11
CA LEU A 458 -11.05 36.93 -54.45
C LEU A 458 -12.32 37.73 -54.74
N GLY A 459 -13.45 37.34 -54.16
CA GLY A 459 -14.72 38.03 -54.31
C GLY A 459 -15.83 37.39 -53.49
N GLN A 460 -16.83 38.19 -53.14
CA GLN A 460 -17.99 37.76 -52.38
C GLN A 460 -19.27 38.28 -53.04
N GLY A 461 -20.26 37.41 -53.24
CA GLY A 461 -21.52 37.76 -53.90
C GLY A 461 -22.72 36.99 -53.34
N GLY A 462 -23.85 37.05 -54.04
CA GLY A 462 -25.08 36.35 -53.66
C GLY A 462 -24.96 34.82 -53.69
N GLN A 463 -24.11 34.28 -54.56
CA GLN A 463 -23.94 32.84 -54.76
C GLN A 463 -22.89 32.20 -53.84
N GLY A 464 -22.07 32.99 -53.14
CA GLY A 464 -20.97 32.45 -52.33
C GLY A 464 -19.80 33.39 -52.12
N THR A 465 -18.74 32.84 -51.56
CA THR A 465 -17.43 33.47 -51.43
C THR A 465 -16.41 32.67 -52.23
N VAL A 466 -15.57 33.34 -53.00
CA VAL A 466 -14.50 32.74 -53.80
C VAL A 466 -13.16 33.02 -53.13
N TYR A 467 -12.37 31.98 -52.91
CA TYR A 467 -11.05 32.03 -52.27
C TYR A 467 -9.94 31.66 -53.24
N LYS A 468 -8.77 32.28 -53.11
CA LYS A 468 -7.53 31.90 -53.79
C LYS A 468 -6.90 30.71 -53.07
N GLY A 469 -6.87 29.57 -53.74
CA GLY A 469 -6.25 28.34 -53.24
C GLY A 469 -4.93 28.03 -53.94
N MET A 470 -4.02 27.35 -53.25
CA MET A 470 -2.87 26.69 -53.86
C MET A 470 -2.93 25.19 -53.55
N LEU A 471 -3.14 24.37 -54.58
CA LEU A 471 -3.16 22.92 -54.46
C LEU A 471 -1.76 22.38 -54.14
N VAL A 472 -1.69 21.13 -53.67
CA VAL A 472 -0.42 20.47 -53.29
C VAL A 472 0.52 20.32 -54.48
N ASP A 473 -0.01 20.23 -55.69
CA ASP A 473 0.74 20.17 -56.94
C ASP A 473 1.26 21.54 -57.42
N GLY A 474 1.06 22.60 -56.64
CA GLY A 474 1.49 23.96 -56.96
C GLY A 474 0.52 24.76 -57.84
N ARG A 475 -0.57 24.15 -58.31
CA ARG A 475 -1.58 24.86 -59.12
C ARG A 475 -2.36 25.86 -58.26
N THR A 476 -2.46 27.09 -58.76
CA THR A 476 -3.33 28.11 -58.15
C THR A 476 -4.75 27.93 -58.67
N VAL A 477 -5.73 27.92 -57.77
CA VAL A 477 -7.15 27.64 -58.06
C VAL A 477 -8.06 28.67 -57.41
N ALA A 478 -9.27 28.82 -57.94
CA ALA A 478 -10.34 29.60 -57.34
C ALA A 478 -11.37 28.65 -56.69
N VAL A 479 -11.52 28.75 -55.38
CA VAL A 479 -12.39 27.85 -54.58
C VAL A 479 -13.66 28.60 -54.20
N LYS A 480 -14.80 28.25 -54.81
CA LYS A 480 -16.11 28.86 -54.55
C LYS A 480 -16.84 28.05 -53.48
N LYS A 481 -17.08 28.68 -52.32
CA LYS A 481 -17.87 28.14 -51.22
C LYS A 481 -19.24 28.80 -51.19
N SER A 482 -20.30 28.02 -51.34
CA SER A 482 -21.69 28.52 -51.32
C SER A 482 -22.12 28.94 -49.91
N LYS A 483 -23.03 29.92 -49.79
CA LYS A 483 -23.42 30.52 -48.50
C LYS A 483 -24.44 29.67 -47.70
N ALA A 484 -25.33 28.92 -48.34
CA ALA A 484 -26.23 27.92 -47.73
C ALA A 484 -26.90 27.07 -48.82
N VAL A 485 -27.21 25.81 -48.54
CA VAL A 485 -28.02 24.93 -49.42
C VAL A 485 -29.31 24.58 -48.68
N ASP A 486 -30.43 25.12 -49.16
CA ASP A 486 -31.75 24.53 -48.90
C ASP A 486 -31.92 23.31 -49.80
N GLU A 487 -32.82 22.37 -49.52
CA GLU A 487 -32.95 21.16 -50.37
C GLU A 487 -33.23 21.50 -51.85
N ASP A 488 -34.00 22.57 -52.11
CA ASP A 488 -34.27 23.09 -53.46
C ASP A 488 -33.03 23.67 -54.17
N LYS A 489 -31.99 24.06 -53.42
CA LYS A 489 -30.72 24.60 -53.96
C LYS A 489 -29.68 23.51 -54.23
N LEU A 490 -29.93 22.27 -53.81
CA LEU A 490 -29.02 21.15 -54.07
C LEU A 490 -29.05 20.72 -55.54
N GLU A 491 -30.22 20.79 -56.19
CA GLU A 491 -30.37 20.52 -57.62
C GLU A 491 -29.63 21.56 -58.48
N GLU A 492 -29.66 22.84 -58.08
CA GLU A 492 -28.90 23.91 -58.75
C GLU A 492 -27.39 23.61 -58.74
N PHE A 493 -26.87 23.14 -57.60
CA PHE A 493 -25.49 22.72 -57.47
C PHE A 493 -25.14 21.51 -58.36
N ILE A 494 -25.98 20.48 -58.37
CA ILE A 494 -25.76 19.29 -59.22
C ILE A 494 -25.75 19.70 -60.70
N ASN A 495 -26.70 20.53 -61.12
CA ASN A 495 -26.75 21.06 -62.48
C ASN A 495 -25.51 21.89 -62.82
N GLU A 496 -25.03 22.75 -61.91
CA GLU A 496 -23.81 23.53 -62.10
C GLU A 496 -22.59 22.61 -62.30
N VAL A 497 -22.44 21.54 -61.49
CA VAL A 497 -21.33 20.58 -61.65
C VAL A 497 -21.45 19.79 -62.95
N VAL A 498 -22.63 19.27 -63.27
CA VAL A 498 -22.85 18.43 -64.46
C VAL A 498 -22.68 19.23 -65.76
N ILE A 499 -23.16 20.47 -65.82
CA ILE A 499 -23.04 21.32 -67.00
C ILE A 499 -21.59 21.83 -67.14
N LEU A 500 -21.01 22.39 -66.07
CA LEU A 500 -19.67 22.99 -66.15
C LEU A 500 -18.55 21.96 -66.29
N SER A 501 -18.76 20.72 -65.83
CA SER A 501 -17.82 19.63 -66.11
C SER A 501 -17.72 19.26 -67.59
N GLN A 502 -18.75 19.58 -68.38
CA GLN A 502 -18.81 19.26 -69.81
C GLN A 502 -18.34 20.43 -70.69
N ILE A 503 -18.13 21.62 -70.13
CA ILE A 503 -17.74 22.82 -70.88
C ILE A 503 -16.22 23.01 -70.80
N ASN A 504 -15.55 22.95 -71.95
CA ASN A 504 -14.12 23.25 -72.08
C ASN A 504 -13.91 24.22 -73.25
N HIS A 505 -13.90 25.52 -72.96
CA HIS A 505 -13.77 26.56 -73.98
C HIS A 505 -12.78 27.64 -73.53
N ARG A 506 -11.94 28.13 -74.46
CA ARG A 506 -10.85 29.09 -74.17
C ARG A 506 -11.32 30.39 -73.48
N HIS A 507 -12.57 30.77 -73.67
CA HIS A 507 -13.16 31.99 -73.12
C HIS A 507 -14.14 31.75 -71.95
N VAL A 508 -14.18 30.53 -71.40
CA VAL A 508 -15.01 30.18 -70.23
C VAL A 508 -14.11 29.60 -69.15
N VAL A 509 -14.25 30.11 -67.92
CA VAL A 509 -13.46 29.64 -66.77
C VAL A 509 -13.77 28.17 -66.50
N LYS A 510 -12.76 27.33 -66.58
CA LYS A 510 -12.87 25.87 -66.45
C LYS A 510 -13.13 25.42 -65.02
N LEU A 511 -14.09 24.51 -64.84
CA LEU A 511 -14.29 23.77 -63.60
C LEU A 511 -13.25 22.64 -63.51
N LEU A 512 -12.47 22.62 -62.43
CA LEU A 512 -11.46 21.59 -62.17
C LEU A 512 -12.01 20.45 -61.29
N GLY A 513 -12.96 20.77 -60.41
CA GLY A 513 -13.52 19.77 -59.50
C GLY A 513 -14.45 20.32 -58.44
N CYS A 514 -14.84 19.45 -57.51
CA CYS A 514 -15.70 19.82 -56.38
C CYS A 514 -15.35 19.03 -55.11
N CYS A 515 -15.79 19.50 -53.95
CA CYS A 515 -15.74 18.79 -52.68
C CYS A 515 -17.16 18.63 -52.10
N LEU A 516 -17.49 17.40 -51.71
CA LEU A 516 -18.81 16.99 -51.24
C LEU A 516 -18.81 16.54 -49.76
N GLU A 517 -17.66 16.56 -49.08
CA GLU A 517 -17.51 16.13 -47.68
C GLU A 517 -17.97 17.18 -46.64
N THR A 518 -18.41 18.34 -47.11
CA THR A 518 -18.77 19.52 -46.32
C THR A 518 -20.28 19.70 -46.25
N GLU A 519 -20.75 20.52 -45.30
CA GLU A 519 -22.18 20.80 -45.12
C GLU A 519 -22.83 21.42 -46.37
N VAL A 520 -22.10 22.32 -47.02
CA VAL A 520 -22.41 22.86 -48.36
C VAL A 520 -21.30 22.45 -49.32
N PRO A 521 -21.62 22.00 -50.54
CA PRO A 521 -20.60 21.65 -51.52
C PRO A 521 -19.69 22.82 -51.92
N ILE A 522 -18.48 22.52 -52.34
CA ILE A 522 -17.46 23.52 -52.72
C ILE A 522 -17.00 23.23 -54.15
N LEU A 523 -16.93 24.27 -54.98
CA LEU A 523 -16.47 24.17 -56.37
C LEU A 523 -15.04 24.69 -56.51
N VAL A 524 -14.27 24.08 -57.40
CA VAL A 524 -12.87 24.42 -57.66
C VAL A 524 -12.71 24.73 -59.14
N TYR A 525 -12.31 25.96 -59.43
CA TYR A 525 -12.09 26.49 -60.78
C TYR A 525 -10.61 26.78 -61.01
N GLU A 526 -10.23 26.94 -62.27
CA GLU A 526 -8.94 27.54 -62.60
C GLU A 526 -8.86 28.98 -62.09
N PHE A 527 -7.66 29.40 -61.69
CA PHE A 527 -7.42 30.76 -61.24
C PHE A 527 -7.06 31.66 -62.42
N ILE A 528 -7.76 32.79 -62.54
CA ILE A 528 -7.44 33.82 -63.53
C ILE A 528 -6.60 34.91 -62.83
N PRO A 529 -5.31 35.09 -63.18
CA PRO A 529 -4.41 36.00 -62.48
C PRO A 529 -4.74 37.49 -62.68
N ASN A 530 -5.29 37.85 -63.83
CA ASN A 530 -5.70 39.22 -64.14
C ASN A 530 -7.20 39.34 -63.87
N GLY A 531 -7.58 39.75 -62.66
CA GLY A 531 -8.97 40.04 -62.29
C GLY A 531 -9.54 41.30 -62.95
N GLU A 532 -8.95 41.75 -64.05
CA GLU A 532 -9.38 42.93 -64.80
C GLU A 532 -10.67 42.58 -65.54
N LYS A 533 -11.66 43.48 -65.47
CA LYS A 533 -12.87 43.33 -66.29
C LYS A 533 -12.43 43.30 -67.76
N PRO A 534 -12.98 42.40 -68.60
CA PRO A 534 -12.73 42.49 -70.03
C PRO A 534 -13.19 43.88 -70.49
N VAL A 535 -12.27 44.68 -71.02
CA VAL A 535 -12.49 46.06 -71.47
C VAL A 535 -12.15 46.18 -72.95
N ILE A 536 -12.89 47.04 -73.65
CA ILE A 536 -12.60 47.46 -75.02
C ILE A 536 -12.16 48.93 -74.97
N THR A 537 -11.15 49.28 -75.76
CA THR A 537 -10.80 50.68 -76.04
C THR A 537 -11.50 51.11 -77.31
N LEU A 538 -12.36 52.13 -77.22
CA LEU A 538 -13.08 52.63 -78.41
C LEU A 538 -12.13 53.40 -79.32
N PRO A 539 -12.08 53.11 -80.64
CA PRO A 539 -11.13 53.72 -81.58
C PRO A 539 -11.23 55.25 -81.65
N ASP A 540 -12.44 55.79 -81.51
CA ASP A 540 -12.72 57.22 -81.74
C ASP A 540 -12.57 58.11 -80.49
N SER A 541 -12.64 57.53 -79.29
CA SER A 541 -12.65 58.30 -78.02
C SER A 541 -11.55 57.95 -77.02
N GLN A 542 -10.77 56.88 -77.26
CA GLN A 542 -9.84 56.27 -76.29
C GLN A 542 -10.48 55.91 -74.94
N GLU A 543 -11.81 55.84 -74.86
CA GLU A 543 -12.51 55.48 -73.63
C GLU A 543 -12.39 53.97 -73.37
N ILE A 544 -11.98 53.60 -72.16
CA ILE A 544 -11.90 52.21 -71.70
C ILE A 544 -13.25 51.84 -71.12
N ARG A 545 -14.02 51.03 -71.86
CA ARG A 545 -15.36 50.58 -71.43
C ARG A 545 -15.35 49.08 -71.17
N GLY A 546 -16.07 48.62 -70.13
CA GLY A 546 -16.27 47.19 -69.90
C GLY A 546 -16.97 46.53 -71.09
N LEU A 547 -16.52 45.36 -71.53
CA LEU A 547 -17.07 44.61 -72.67
C LEU A 547 -18.58 44.37 -72.52
N ALA A 548 -19.03 44.00 -71.32
CA ALA A 548 -20.45 43.82 -71.04
C ALA A 548 -21.22 45.15 -71.12
N ASP A 549 -20.64 46.25 -70.67
CA ASP A 549 -21.28 47.58 -70.73
C ASP A 549 -21.31 48.13 -72.15
N HIS A 550 -20.26 47.86 -72.94
CA HIS A 550 -20.21 48.17 -74.37
C HIS A 550 -21.26 47.36 -75.15
N PHE A 551 -21.36 46.05 -74.91
CA PHE A 551 -22.39 45.20 -75.51
C PHE A 551 -23.81 45.68 -75.15
N ARG A 552 -24.06 45.98 -73.85
CA ARG A 552 -25.36 46.51 -73.40
C ARG A 552 -25.71 47.82 -74.09
N ALA A 553 -24.74 48.72 -74.26
CA ALA A 553 -24.95 49.99 -74.95
C ALA A 553 -25.26 49.77 -76.44
N ALA A 554 -24.48 48.94 -77.14
CA ALA A 554 -24.70 48.63 -78.54
C ALA A 554 -26.07 47.95 -78.79
N MET A 555 -26.50 47.06 -77.88
CA MET A 555 -27.82 46.43 -77.94
C MET A 555 -28.96 47.45 -77.74
N LYS A 556 -28.79 48.43 -76.84
CA LYS A 556 -29.80 49.50 -76.60
C LYS A 556 -29.87 50.52 -77.74
N GLU A 557 -28.72 50.87 -78.31
CA GLU A 557 -28.62 51.83 -79.42
C GLU A 557 -28.93 51.19 -80.79
N ASN A 558 -29.36 49.92 -80.82
CA ASN A 558 -29.61 49.14 -82.03
C ASN A 558 -28.40 49.01 -82.98
N LYS A 559 -27.18 49.08 -82.43
CA LYS A 559 -25.88 48.97 -83.12
C LYS A 559 -25.21 47.59 -82.93
N PHE A 560 -26.01 46.55 -82.70
CA PHE A 560 -25.49 45.20 -82.44
C PHE A 560 -24.65 44.65 -83.61
N PHE A 561 -25.09 44.88 -84.84
CA PHE A 561 -24.38 44.40 -86.03
C PHE A 561 -23.00 45.05 -86.22
N ASP A 562 -22.78 46.24 -85.65
CA ASP A 562 -21.51 46.98 -85.73
C ASP A 562 -20.43 46.38 -84.82
N ILE A 563 -20.85 45.73 -83.73
CA ILE A 563 -19.95 45.09 -82.76
C ILE A 563 -19.82 43.58 -82.98
N MET A 564 -20.51 43.04 -83.99
CA MET A 564 -20.53 41.61 -84.30
C MET A 564 -19.24 41.21 -85.04
N ASP A 565 -18.57 40.17 -84.54
CA ASP A 565 -17.37 39.62 -85.18
C ASP A 565 -17.73 39.12 -86.60
N ALA A 566 -16.91 39.50 -87.58
CA ALA A 566 -17.12 39.13 -88.98
C ALA A 566 -17.28 37.62 -89.18
N ARG A 567 -16.61 36.80 -88.36
CA ARG A 567 -16.71 35.34 -88.44
C ARG A 567 -18.10 34.82 -88.05
N ILE A 568 -18.79 35.50 -87.14
CA ILE A 568 -20.16 35.15 -86.73
C ILE A 568 -21.16 35.61 -87.77
N ARG A 569 -20.92 36.80 -88.36
CA ARG A 569 -21.72 37.35 -89.45
C ARG A 569 -21.80 36.41 -90.66
N ASP A 570 -20.68 35.78 -90.98
CA ASP A 570 -20.55 34.97 -92.20
C ASP A 570 -20.92 33.49 -91.98
N ALA A 571 -20.90 33.01 -90.72
CA ALA A 571 -21.10 31.60 -90.38
C ALA A 571 -22.48 31.26 -89.79
N CYS A 572 -23.28 32.25 -89.39
CA CYS A 572 -24.54 32.02 -88.67
C CYS A 572 -25.72 32.80 -89.27
N LYS A 573 -26.94 32.26 -89.12
CA LYS A 573 -28.17 32.95 -89.50
C LYS A 573 -28.38 34.18 -88.60
N PRO A 574 -28.63 35.39 -89.15
CA PRO A 574 -28.71 36.61 -88.36
C PRO A 574 -29.82 36.55 -87.30
N GLU A 575 -30.92 35.84 -87.55
CA GLU A 575 -32.03 35.69 -86.60
C GLU A 575 -31.60 34.91 -85.34
N GLN A 576 -30.83 33.84 -85.52
CA GLN A 576 -30.30 33.04 -84.41
C GLN A 576 -29.29 33.84 -83.59
N VAL A 577 -28.44 34.63 -84.26
CA VAL A 577 -27.45 35.47 -83.58
C VAL A 577 -28.13 36.57 -82.76
N VAL A 578 -29.20 37.19 -83.29
CA VAL A 578 -30.01 38.16 -82.55
C VAL A 578 -30.71 37.50 -81.35
N ALA A 579 -31.24 36.28 -81.50
CA ALA A 579 -31.85 35.55 -80.39
C ALA A 579 -30.84 35.25 -79.26
N VAL A 580 -29.63 34.80 -79.60
CA VAL A 580 -28.53 34.61 -78.64
C VAL A 580 -28.11 35.94 -78.00
N ALA A 581 -28.06 37.02 -78.77
CA ALA A 581 -27.73 38.35 -78.25
C ALA A 581 -28.79 38.87 -77.26
N LYS A 582 -30.09 38.66 -77.54
CA LYS A 582 -31.18 38.97 -76.61
C LYS A 582 -31.11 38.12 -75.33
N LEU A 583 -30.76 36.84 -75.46
CA LEU A 583 -30.51 35.98 -74.30
C LEU A 583 -29.31 36.47 -73.48
N ALA A 584 -28.20 36.83 -74.12
CA ALA A 584 -27.04 37.42 -73.47
C ALA A 584 -27.38 38.72 -72.72
N MET A 585 -28.25 39.57 -73.30
CA MET A 585 -28.72 40.80 -72.65
C MET A 585 -29.50 40.52 -71.35
N ARG A 586 -30.34 39.47 -71.33
CA ARG A 586 -31.02 39.02 -70.10
C ARG A 586 -30.04 38.45 -69.07
N CYS A 587 -29.02 37.72 -69.51
CA CYS A 587 -27.94 37.24 -68.64
C CYS A 587 -27.12 38.39 -68.01
N LEU A 588 -26.98 39.51 -68.71
CA LEU A 588 -26.24 40.69 -68.27
C LEU A 588 -27.07 41.70 -67.46
N ASN A 589 -28.29 41.34 -67.02
CA ASN A 589 -29.15 42.23 -66.24
C ASN A 589 -28.46 42.69 -64.94
N SER A 590 -28.54 43.98 -64.59
CA SER A 590 -27.94 44.50 -63.35
C SER A 590 -28.60 43.92 -62.09
N LYS A 591 -29.91 43.64 -62.14
CA LYS A 591 -30.68 43.02 -61.05
C LYS A 591 -30.52 41.50 -61.10
N GLY A 592 -29.76 40.93 -60.16
CA GLY A 592 -29.45 39.49 -60.13
C GLY A 592 -30.68 38.56 -60.13
N LYS A 593 -31.80 38.98 -59.51
CA LYS A 593 -33.07 38.22 -59.51
C LYS A 593 -33.77 38.17 -60.88
N LYS A 594 -33.49 39.12 -61.77
CA LYS A 594 -34.07 39.18 -63.12
C LYS A 594 -33.24 38.40 -64.15
N ARG A 595 -32.09 37.82 -63.76
CA ARG A 595 -31.27 36.99 -64.65
C ARG A 595 -31.87 35.58 -64.75
N PRO A 596 -31.90 34.98 -65.94
CA PRO A 596 -32.29 33.59 -66.08
C PRO A 596 -31.30 32.67 -65.37
N ASN A 597 -31.77 31.53 -64.85
CA ASN A 597 -30.91 30.49 -64.29
C ASN A 597 -30.27 29.66 -65.41
N THR A 598 -29.20 28.91 -65.11
CA THR A 598 -28.45 28.13 -66.11
C THR A 598 -29.33 27.12 -66.87
N ARG A 599 -30.37 26.56 -66.23
CA ARG A 599 -31.31 25.63 -66.87
C ARG A 599 -32.21 26.35 -67.90
N GLN A 600 -32.72 27.53 -67.56
CA GLN A 600 -33.48 28.38 -68.48
C GLN A 600 -32.61 28.81 -69.67
N VAL A 601 -31.36 29.23 -69.42
CA VAL A 601 -30.41 29.59 -70.49
C VAL A 601 -30.15 28.38 -71.40
N PHE A 602 -29.92 27.20 -70.83
CA PHE A 602 -29.70 25.97 -71.59
C PHE A 602 -30.91 25.61 -72.46
N SER A 603 -32.12 25.58 -71.88
CA SER A 603 -33.35 25.27 -72.62
C SER A 603 -33.63 26.27 -73.74
N GLU A 604 -33.38 27.56 -73.52
CA GLU A 604 -33.54 28.56 -74.57
C GLU A 604 -32.49 28.44 -75.68
N LEU A 605 -31.23 28.10 -75.35
CA LEU A 605 -30.22 27.83 -76.37
C LEU A 605 -30.55 26.58 -77.19
N GLU A 606 -31.08 25.52 -76.57
CA GLU A 606 -31.60 24.35 -77.29
C GLU A 606 -32.74 24.75 -78.24
N ASN A 607 -33.67 25.59 -77.79
CA ASN A 607 -34.75 26.11 -78.62
C ASN A 607 -34.23 26.94 -79.80
N ILE A 608 -33.25 27.83 -79.59
CA ILE A 608 -32.63 28.63 -80.65
C ILE A 608 -31.87 27.74 -81.65
N SER A 609 -31.25 26.65 -81.17
CA SER A 609 -30.54 25.69 -82.01
C SER A 609 -31.46 24.79 -82.83
N SER A 610 -32.69 24.54 -82.35
CA SER A 610 -33.66 23.63 -82.96
C SER A 610 -34.71 24.33 -83.84
N SER A 611 -34.78 25.67 -83.83
CA SER A 611 -35.73 26.42 -84.66
C SER A 611 -35.36 26.39 -86.16
N GLN A 612 -36.16 25.68 -86.96
CA GLN A 612 -36.26 25.86 -88.41
C GLN A 612 -37.41 26.82 -88.75
N GLU A 613 -37.10 27.87 -89.52
CA GLU A 613 -37.96 28.78 -90.32
C GLU A 613 -39.16 29.53 -89.68
N ASP A 614 -39.20 30.82 -90.00
CA ASP A 614 -40.29 31.81 -89.95
C ASP A 614 -41.14 31.98 -88.68
N SER A 615 -40.79 32.98 -87.88
CA SER A 615 -41.78 33.91 -87.31
C SER A 615 -41.12 35.23 -86.93
N LEU A 616 -41.53 36.29 -87.64
CA LEU A 616 -41.34 37.69 -87.23
C LEU A 616 -41.99 37.87 -85.85
N VAL A 617 -41.17 38.19 -84.84
CA VAL A 617 -41.68 38.71 -83.58
C VAL A 617 -41.05 40.09 -83.37
N GLU A 618 -41.78 41.11 -83.79
CA GLU A 618 -41.68 42.46 -83.24
C GLU A 618 -41.85 42.36 -81.73
N ILE A 619 -40.87 42.86 -80.97
CA ILE A 619 -41.03 43.11 -79.54
C ILE A 619 -40.37 44.44 -79.24
N GLU A 620 -41.22 45.38 -78.83
CA GLU A 620 -40.91 46.71 -78.34
C GLU A 620 -39.95 46.67 -77.15
N ILE A 621 -39.09 47.69 -77.07
CA ILE A 621 -38.26 47.95 -75.90
C ILE A 621 -39.18 48.63 -74.87
N GLU A 622 -39.70 47.89 -73.89
CA GLU A 622 -40.28 48.51 -72.70
C GLU A 622 -39.13 49.03 -71.81
N ASP A 623 -38.89 50.34 -71.90
CA ASP A 623 -38.31 51.13 -70.82
C ASP A 623 -39.31 51.12 -69.64
N GLY A 624 -38.82 50.83 -68.43
CA GLY A 624 -39.66 50.66 -67.25
C GLY A 624 -38.85 50.83 -65.97
N ASP A 625 -38.99 52.03 -65.43
CA ASP A 625 -38.32 52.68 -64.32
C ASP A 625 -38.19 51.91 -62.99
N ASP A 626 -37.25 52.40 -62.18
CA ASP A 626 -37.08 52.09 -60.77
C ASP A 626 -38.15 52.83 -59.95
N GLU A 627 -39.10 52.12 -59.34
CA GLU A 627 -39.84 52.65 -58.18
C GLU A 627 -40.01 51.60 -57.07
N GLU A 628 -39.88 52.11 -55.86
CA GLU A 628 -40.00 51.49 -54.54
C GLU A 628 -41.48 51.16 -54.24
N GLU A 629 -41.76 50.16 -53.40
CA GLU A 629 -42.79 50.36 -52.38
C GLU A 629 -42.72 49.37 -51.21
N GLU A 630 -42.95 49.95 -50.05
CA GLU A 630 -43.14 49.36 -48.72
C GLU A 630 -44.43 48.56 -48.61
N GLY A 631 -44.60 47.78 -47.53
CA GLY A 631 -45.93 47.24 -47.23
C GLY A 631 -45.98 46.16 -46.17
N MET A 632 -46.26 46.58 -44.95
CA MET A 632 -46.46 45.82 -43.71
C MET A 632 -47.85 45.13 -43.63
N ASN A 633 -47.93 43.95 -42.98
CA ASN A 633 -48.95 43.52 -41.98
C ASN A 633 -48.78 42.00 -41.68
N MET A 634 -48.53 41.52 -40.46
CA MET A 634 -49.33 41.43 -39.20
C MET A 634 -50.46 40.37 -39.21
N ILE A 635 -50.73 39.79 -38.01
CA ILE A 635 -51.80 38.86 -37.55
C ILE A 635 -51.33 37.38 -37.43
N HIS A 636 -51.51 36.58 -36.36
CA HIS A 636 -51.84 36.74 -34.91
C HIS A 636 -51.91 35.32 -34.25
N ILE A 637 -51.70 35.23 -32.91
CA ILE A 637 -52.37 34.32 -31.91
C ILE A 637 -51.89 32.82 -31.91
N ALA A 638 -51.67 32.07 -30.81
CA ALA A 638 -52.09 32.08 -29.39
C ALA A 638 -51.14 31.30 -28.44
N ASP A 639 -51.34 31.54 -27.14
CA ASP A 639 -50.71 31.07 -25.88
C ASP A 639 -50.76 29.55 -25.57
N ALA A 640 -49.67 28.92 -25.06
CA ALA A 640 -49.32 28.55 -23.65
C ALA A 640 -49.61 27.05 -23.30
N PRO A 641 -48.97 26.38 -22.30
CA PRO A 641 -48.34 26.92 -21.09
C PRO A 641 -46.99 26.32 -20.64
N THR A 642 -46.45 27.01 -19.64
CA THR A 642 -45.17 26.90 -18.93
C THR A 642 -45.14 25.80 -17.84
N ILE A 643 -43.99 25.15 -17.65
CA ILE A 643 -43.54 24.64 -16.33
C ILE A 643 -42.15 25.23 -16.09
N GLY A 644 -42.00 25.99 -15.01
CA GLY A 644 -40.76 26.68 -14.64
C GLY A 644 -39.97 25.93 -13.57
N VAL A 645 -38.63 26.05 -13.66
CA VAL A 645 -37.71 26.02 -12.51
C VAL A 645 -36.57 27.03 -12.78
N THR A 646 -36.46 28.01 -11.88
CA THR A 646 -35.45 29.07 -11.64
C THR A 646 -33.99 28.57 -11.58
N ALA A 647 -32.88 29.29 -11.83
CA ALA A 647 -32.47 30.70 -12.02
C ALA A 647 -30.97 30.73 -12.53
N PRO A 648 -30.19 31.84 -12.57
CA PRO A 648 -30.43 33.25 -12.90
C PRO A 648 -29.55 33.82 -14.06
N ALA A 649 -30.02 34.95 -14.59
CA ALA A 649 -29.35 36.11 -15.20
C ALA A 649 -27.92 36.01 -15.82
N PHE A 650 -27.83 36.34 -17.11
CA PHE A 650 -26.89 37.37 -17.59
C PHE A 650 -27.52 38.17 -18.73
N SER A 651 -27.28 39.47 -18.68
CA SER A 651 -27.97 40.58 -19.35
C SER A 651 -27.65 40.74 -20.84
N VAL A 652 -28.68 41.22 -21.55
CA VAL A 652 -28.70 41.67 -22.95
C VAL A 652 -27.88 42.95 -23.13
N VAL A 653 -27.16 43.06 -24.25
CA VAL A 653 -27.03 44.32 -24.99
C VAL A 653 -27.36 44.03 -26.46
N ALA A 654 -28.27 44.83 -26.99
CA ALA A 654 -28.85 44.76 -28.33
C ALA A 654 -28.04 45.54 -29.37
N SER A 655 -28.53 45.48 -30.61
CA SER A 655 -28.24 46.32 -31.79
C SER A 655 -26.95 45.96 -32.55
N SER A 656 -26.87 45.97 -33.87
CA SER A 656 -27.78 46.42 -34.93
C SER A 656 -27.33 45.82 -36.26
N SER A 657 -28.28 45.42 -37.10
CA SER A 657 -28.08 45.24 -38.53
C SER A 657 -27.74 46.58 -39.19
N SER A 658 -26.66 46.63 -39.95
CA SER A 658 -26.44 47.67 -40.95
C SER A 658 -25.95 47.01 -42.23
N SER A 659 -26.82 47.08 -43.23
CA SER A 659 -26.58 46.82 -44.63
C SER A 659 -25.87 48.02 -45.24
N ASP A 660 -24.64 47.83 -45.71
CA ASP A 660 -24.00 48.72 -46.68
C ASP A 660 -23.01 47.91 -47.52
N VAL A 661 -23.37 47.68 -48.79
CA VAL A 661 -22.45 47.15 -49.79
C VAL A 661 -21.83 48.36 -50.51
N LYS A 662 -20.55 48.62 -50.24
CA LYS A 662 -19.74 49.60 -50.98
C LYS A 662 -18.85 48.86 -52.00
N PRO A 663 -18.69 49.35 -53.24
CA PRO A 663 -17.85 48.69 -54.25
C PRO A 663 -16.36 48.85 -53.95
N LEU A 664 -15.60 47.80 -54.27
CA LEU A 664 -14.15 47.69 -54.08
C LEU A 664 -13.38 48.43 -55.18
N LEU A 665 -12.52 49.37 -54.77
CA LEU A 665 -11.28 49.72 -55.47
C LEU A 665 -10.13 48.95 -54.80
N PRO A 666 -9.21 48.30 -55.52
CA PRO A 666 -7.96 47.85 -54.92
C PRO A 666 -6.99 49.04 -54.82
N ARG A 667 -6.52 49.31 -53.59
CA ARG A 667 -5.29 50.08 -53.36
C ARG A 667 -4.11 49.26 -53.87
N SER A 668 -3.30 49.89 -54.71
CA SER A 668 -1.95 49.47 -55.04
C SER A 668 -1.10 49.34 -53.77
N THR A 669 -0.39 48.23 -53.63
CA THR A 669 0.85 48.18 -52.83
C THR A 669 1.87 47.34 -53.59
N TRP A 670 2.75 48.09 -54.27
CA TRP A 670 4.08 47.77 -54.82
C TRP A 670 4.21 46.65 -55.85
#